data_AF-A0A9E3RLX8-F1
#
_entry.id   AF-A0A9E3RLX8-F1
#
_cell.length_a   1.000
_cell.length_b   1.000
_cell.length_c   1.000
_cell.angle_alpha   90.00
_cell.angle_beta   90.00
_cell.angle_gamma   90.00
#
_symmetry.space_group_name_H-M   'P 1'
#
loop_
_entity.id
_entity.type
_entity.pdbx_description
1 polymer ?
#
loop_
_entity_poly.entity_id
_entity_poly.type
_entity_poly.pdbx_seq_one_letter_code
_entity_poly.pdbx_strand_id
1 'polypeptide(L)'
;MKKLLFVLVACCVMITTSAITFSQSAIPHVMSYQGVLADPATGKFLPDGNYKVIVRLYEGVNEEDVVYMETQRVTVVRGVFNMIIGSVNPFPSRMKFDRAYFMGVSVNGGEELQPRTALTASPYALYAENAGTAEVAKSLSPDAKVVQSVNNVTGNISIKGSDGISVTQTGNEITIGNGLQENTDKGGNKGQALIWNSGAEIGGNINLNSNISGTGYLTLNNNSIGLGKLSSTGATNGKVITYNGSSIVWATPPTTTSVTMLGDVTGSSGDNTIANGAVNSAKITDGSIVDADIAPSAGIDYSKLSGVPTSLPPSGAAGGDLSSTYPNPTIANDAVTSSKIANSSVTLPKISATGATAGQVLGFNGSNIVWTSSGLTNFAESLNTVAPNTSINAAQLRVSGGTVNTDFVLTPRGTGAILATMPDNGTSGGNKRGANAVDWQTVRSDASQVATGSLSVIGGGSSNIANDLGTVVGGGDNNTAKGTYSTIAGGQGNTTRLSFSTIGGGYANIANSFYSTVAGGNVNEATGEQSAILGGSGNKASNTYATVGGGDVNWAVAYGATVAGGTHNWAHSNFTTISGGLGNSILTNSDYSTVGGGYSNVASGVAATVSGGLMNQAYSDFSCVPGGRGLILNGSGSFGFLGGNVGGNDMTISAINTAVFGNTDLWLANNDNNTRSLRFYEQYSSSGNFPNGTNYVAFKAPNSVANDVTWTLPNADGTNGQVLSTNGNSSLSWITISTSGAAGGDLSGTYPNPVIVSGAVTSSHISDGTIVNADVSPTAAIAYSKLNLVNSIQNSDIVANAITTSKVANGTVTTSKMADSAISGLKLLTFSVTNRHLASNAVTTEKIDPTGAASGDVLTYNGSSVAWAAPSGGGGTSPSYGRKTTNETRNSTTVADDAEMFVTLAAGKTYKITIVFQMRRVNAGSGDHFRYNFSYTGSLSNGGFINLLNTSAAPLFNDVSFTTDFETSIGIANPSWATGHVEGIVTTTTSGVLRFRWAKQVNTNNNPTELAAGSYITAVPLN
;
A
#
# COMPACT_ATOMS: atom_id res chain seq x y z
N MET A 1 16.00 25.65 -53.83
CA MET A 1 16.70 26.36 -52.72
C MET A 1 15.62 26.83 -51.76
N LYS A 2 15.36 26.18 -50.63
CA LYS A 2 16.21 25.84 -49.48
C LYS A 2 15.74 26.71 -48.31
N LYS A 3 15.19 26.02 -47.29
CA LYS A 3 14.95 26.46 -45.91
C LYS A 3 13.62 27.17 -45.59
N LEU A 4 12.53 26.64 -46.15
CA LEU A 4 11.20 26.62 -45.54
C LEU A 4 10.55 25.24 -45.82
N LEU A 5 11.18 24.17 -45.31
CA LEU A 5 10.81 22.77 -45.57
C LEU A 5 11.06 21.96 -44.28
N PHE A 6 10.07 21.86 -43.39
CA PHE A 6 9.92 20.71 -42.46
C PHE A 6 8.60 20.66 -41.64
N VAL A 7 7.69 21.64 -41.74
CA VAL A 7 6.41 21.62 -40.95
C VAL A 7 5.15 21.89 -41.79
N LEU A 8 5.26 21.95 -43.12
CA LEU A 8 4.11 22.27 -43.99
C LEU A 8 4.07 21.46 -45.29
N VAL A 9 4.27 20.14 -45.20
CA VAL A 9 4.01 19.18 -46.29
C VAL A 9 3.39 17.90 -45.70
N ALA A 10 2.11 17.98 -45.32
CA ALA A 10 1.21 16.83 -45.22
C ALA A 10 -0.29 17.24 -45.18
N CYS A 11 -0.63 18.51 -45.42
CA CYS A 11 -2.00 18.97 -45.60
C CYS A 11 -2.06 19.82 -46.87
N CYS A 12 -2.91 19.39 -47.82
CA CYS A 12 -3.35 20.09 -49.02
C CYS A 12 -2.49 19.93 -50.30
N VAL A 13 -2.57 18.76 -50.92
CA VAL A 13 -2.67 18.65 -52.38
C VAL A 13 -3.92 17.86 -52.75
N MET A 14 -4.88 18.61 -53.31
CA MET A 14 -5.86 18.27 -54.34
C MET A 14 -6.79 17.05 -54.23
N ILE A 15 -8.09 17.39 -54.25
CA ILE A 15 -9.23 16.58 -54.65
C ILE A 15 -9.10 16.20 -56.14
N THR A 16 -9.08 14.90 -56.47
CA THR A 16 -9.99 14.19 -57.41
C THR A 16 -9.40 12.84 -57.85
N THR A 17 -10.27 11.83 -57.94
CA THR A 17 -10.12 10.49 -58.54
C THR A 17 -9.44 9.39 -57.73
N SER A 18 -10.19 8.76 -56.82
CA SER A 18 -10.06 7.33 -56.52
C SER A 18 -11.02 6.54 -57.41
N ALA A 19 -10.50 6.07 -58.55
CA ALA A 19 -10.97 4.84 -59.16
C ALA A 19 -10.21 3.69 -58.47
N ILE A 20 -10.88 2.91 -57.63
CA ILE A 20 -10.34 1.63 -57.15
C ILE A 20 -11.01 0.52 -57.95
N THR A 21 -10.17 -0.12 -58.75
CA THR A 21 -10.35 -1.39 -59.45
C THR A 21 -10.63 -2.53 -58.47
N PHE A 22 -11.33 -3.56 -58.96
CA PHE A 22 -11.49 -4.79 -58.20
C PHE A 22 -10.38 -5.75 -58.42
N SER A 23 -9.94 -6.30 -57.31
CA SER A 23 -9.44 -7.65 -57.27
C SER A 23 -10.47 -8.51 -56.51
N GLN A 24 -10.99 -9.55 -57.15
CA GLN A 24 -11.72 -10.61 -56.46
C GLN A 24 -10.74 -11.37 -55.57
N SER A 25 -11.00 -11.45 -54.26
CA SER A 25 -10.25 -12.35 -53.38
C SER A 25 -11.04 -13.66 -53.22
N ALA A 26 -10.48 -14.73 -53.78
CA ALA A 26 -10.85 -16.09 -53.44
C ALA A 26 -10.51 -16.38 -51.97
N ILE A 27 -11.32 -17.19 -51.29
CA ILE A 27 -11.08 -17.63 -49.91
C ILE A 27 -9.66 -18.22 -49.81
N PRO A 28 -8.76 -17.66 -48.99
CA PRO A 28 -7.40 -18.19 -48.86
C PRO A 28 -7.42 -19.52 -48.10
N HIS A 29 -7.02 -20.61 -48.76
CA HIS A 29 -6.75 -21.89 -48.10
C HIS A 29 -5.35 -21.80 -47.47
N VAL A 30 -5.31 -21.50 -46.17
CA VAL A 30 -4.06 -21.31 -45.42
C VAL A 30 -4.04 -22.14 -44.12
N MET A 31 -2.87 -22.49 -43.62
CA MET A 31 -2.64 -23.31 -42.43
C MET A 31 -1.71 -22.60 -41.45
N SER A 32 -2.07 -22.50 -40.17
CA SER A 32 -1.16 -21.98 -39.14
C SER A 32 -0.11 -23.03 -38.77
N TYR A 33 1.16 -22.64 -38.77
CA TYR A 33 2.28 -23.45 -38.30
C TYR A 33 3.10 -22.67 -37.27
N GLN A 34 3.29 -23.28 -36.09
CA GLN A 34 4.17 -22.77 -35.05
C GLN A 34 5.31 -23.77 -34.85
N GLY A 35 6.53 -23.26 -34.84
CA GLY A 35 7.74 -24.07 -34.64
C GLY A 35 8.72 -23.38 -33.70
N VAL A 36 9.66 -24.16 -33.17
CA VAL A 36 10.79 -23.67 -32.38
C VAL A 36 12.08 -23.95 -33.13
N LEU A 37 12.90 -22.92 -33.35
CA LEU A 37 14.22 -23.02 -33.95
C LEU A 37 15.28 -23.05 -32.85
N ALA A 38 16.05 -24.13 -32.82
CA ALA A 38 17.22 -24.31 -31.96
C ALA A 38 18.43 -24.75 -32.79
N ASP A 39 19.63 -24.39 -32.35
CA ASP A 39 20.88 -24.86 -32.92
C ASP A 39 21.03 -26.36 -32.66
N PRO A 40 21.12 -27.21 -33.69
CA PRO A 40 21.17 -28.66 -33.52
C PRO A 40 22.45 -29.16 -32.82
N ALA A 41 23.54 -28.38 -32.82
CA ALA A 41 24.79 -28.77 -32.16
C ALA A 41 24.81 -28.43 -30.66
N THR A 42 24.06 -27.41 -30.23
CA THR A 42 24.09 -26.89 -28.85
C THR A 42 22.75 -26.95 -28.10
N GLY A 43 21.65 -27.23 -28.81
CA GLY A 43 20.28 -27.25 -28.27
C GLY A 43 19.74 -25.88 -27.85
N LYS A 44 20.50 -24.80 -28.07
CA LYS A 44 20.10 -23.44 -27.69
C LYS A 44 19.19 -22.83 -28.74
N PHE A 45 18.14 -22.15 -28.30
CA PHE A 45 17.21 -21.42 -29.15
C PHE A 45 17.92 -20.35 -29.98
N LEU A 46 17.48 -20.17 -31.23
CA LEU A 46 18.01 -19.10 -32.07
C LEU A 46 17.65 -17.73 -31.46
N PRO A 47 18.59 -16.75 -31.47
CA PRO A 47 18.36 -15.41 -30.94
C PRO A 47 17.21 -14.68 -31.61
N ASP A 48 16.59 -13.74 -30.89
CA ASP A 48 15.48 -12.93 -31.40
C ASP A 48 15.88 -12.16 -32.66
N GLY A 49 15.07 -12.26 -33.71
CA GLY A 49 15.40 -11.65 -34.99
C GLY A 49 14.49 -12.11 -36.13
N ASN A 50 14.69 -11.53 -37.31
CA ASN A 50 13.93 -11.88 -38.51
C ASN A 50 14.70 -12.94 -39.31
N TYR A 51 14.08 -14.10 -39.47
CA TYR A 51 14.65 -15.23 -40.20
C TYR A 51 13.82 -15.52 -41.45
N LYS A 52 14.49 -15.94 -42.53
CA LYS A 52 13.83 -16.38 -43.76
C LYS A 52 13.55 -17.87 -43.62
N VAL A 53 12.30 -18.24 -43.39
CA VAL A 53 11.87 -19.64 -43.29
C VAL A 53 11.27 -20.08 -44.63
N ILE A 54 11.77 -21.20 -45.14
CA ILE A 54 11.30 -21.83 -46.37
C ILE A 54 10.64 -23.16 -45.98
N VAL A 55 9.38 -23.31 -46.36
CA VAL A 55 8.59 -24.53 -46.12
C VAL A 55 8.38 -25.25 -47.44
N ARG A 56 8.55 -26.57 -47.41
CA ARG A 56 8.27 -27.48 -48.52
C ARG A 56 7.37 -28.62 -48.04
N LEU A 57 6.40 -29.01 -48.86
CA LEU A 57 5.55 -30.17 -48.61
C LEU A 57 5.83 -31.25 -49.66
N TYR A 58 5.77 -32.50 -49.22
CA TYR A 58 6.06 -33.72 -49.99
C TYR A 58 4.96 -34.76 -49.75
N GLU A 59 4.70 -35.66 -50.71
CA GLU A 59 3.73 -36.76 -50.54
C GLU A 59 4.33 -37.98 -49.81
N GLY A 60 5.64 -38.01 -49.61
CA GLY A 60 6.36 -39.04 -48.84
C GLY A 60 7.56 -38.49 -48.05
N VAL A 61 7.97 -39.22 -47.00
CA VAL A 61 9.06 -38.82 -46.09
C VAL A 61 10.42 -38.72 -46.81
N ASN A 62 10.64 -39.51 -47.86
CA ASN A 62 11.88 -39.57 -48.64
C ASN A 62 11.70 -39.12 -50.11
N GLU A 63 10.56 -38.52 -50.46
CA GLU A 63 10.34 -38.04 -51.83
C GLU A 63 11.13 -36.76 -52.11
N GLU A 64 11.73 -36.65 -53.29
CA GLU A 64 12.45 -35.44 -53.68
C GLU A 64 11.52 -34.38 -54.32
N ASP A 65 10.38 -34.81 -54.84
CA ASP A 65 9.43 -33.95 -55.54
C ASP A 65 8.63 -33.07 -54.57
N VAL A 66 8.85 -31.77 -54.65
CA VAL A 66 8.16 -30.76 -53.84
C VAL A 66 6.79 -30.46 -54.44
N VAL A 67 5.72 -30.81 -53.73
CA VAL A 67 4.35 -30.54 -54.19
C VAL A 67 3.86 -29.12 -53.90
N TYR A 68 4.45 -28.48 -52.88
CA TYR A 68 4.18 -27.10 -52.49
C TYR A 68 5.41 -26.47 -51.82
N MET A 69 5.68 -25.19 -52.13
CA MET A 69 6.77 -24.43 -51.52
C MET A 69 6.36 -22.99 -51.31
N GLU A 70 6.76 -22.41 -50.18
CA GLU A 70 6.77 -20.96 -50.02
C GLU A 70 7.91 -20.50 -49.13
N THR A 71 8.12 -19.19 -49.10
CA THR A 71 9.18 -18.56 -48.34
C THR A 71 8.67 -17.31 -47.67
N GLN A 72 8.85 -17.23 -46.35
CA GLN A 72 8.36 -16.12 -45.54
C GLN A 72 9.48 -15.59 -44.63
N ARG A 73 9.49 -14.28 -44.41
CA ARG A 73 10.28 -13.68 -43.34
C ARG A 73 9.43 -13.69 -42.07
N VAL A 74 9.90 -14.42 -41.06
CA VAL A 74 9.20 -14.57 -39.79
C VAL A 74 10.08 -14.02 -38.67
N THR A 75 9.46 -13.34 -37.72
CA THR A 75 10.14 -12.89 -36.50
C THR A 75 10.17 -14.05 -35.52
N VAL A 76 11.38 -14.45 -35.13
CA VAL A 76 11.63 -15.44 -34.09
C VAL A 76 11.82 -14.68 -32.79
N VAL A 77 11.10 -15.08 -31.74
CA VAL A 77 11.24 -14.54 -30.38
C VAL A 77 11.39 -15.72 -29.42
N ARG A 78 12.52 -15.76 -28.71
CA ARG A 78 12.96 -16.84 -27.81
C ARG A 78 12.92 -18.22 -28.49
N GLY A 79 13.36 -18.27 -29.75
CA GLY A 79 13.34 -19.48 -30.58
C GLY A 79 11.99 -19.82 -31.21
N VAL A 80 10.87 -19.24 -30.79
CA VAL A 80 9.55 -19.57 -31.34
C VAL A 80 9.22 -18.68 -32.53
N PHE A 81 8.67 -19.27 -33.59
CA PHE A 81 8.08 -18.51 -34.70
C PHE A 81 6.69 -19.04 -35.03
N ASN A 82 5.87 -18.14 -35.56
CA ASN A 82 4.56 -18.45 -36.13
C ASN A 82 4.57 -18.07 -37.60
N MET A 83 4.01 -18.91 -38.46
CA MET A 83 3.78 -18.59 -39.86
C MET A 83 2.44 -19.15 -40.34
N ILE A 84 1.87 -18.51 -41.35
CA ILE A 84 0.65 -18.96 -42.00
C ILE A 84 1.05 -19.51 -43.36
N ILE A 85 1.05 -20.84 -43.47
CA ILE A 85 1.39 -21.56 -44.68
C ILE A 85 0.27 -21.37 -45.70
N GLY A 86 0.55 -21.03 -46.96
CA GLY A 86 -0.46 -20.73 -47.97
C GLY A 86 -0.71 -19.23 -48.19
N SER A 87 -0.15 -18.35 -47.33
CA SER A 87 -0.41 -16.91 -47.39
C SER A 87 0.44 -16.15 -48.41
N VAL A 88 1.60 -16.69 -48.81
CA VAL A 88 2.43 -16.12 -49.89
C VAL A 88 2.14 -16.81 -51.21
N ASN A 89 2.15 -18.15 -51.21
CA ASN A 89 1.73 -18.95 -52.35
C ASN A 89 0.45 -19.72 -51.96
N PRO A 90 -0.73 -19.45 -52.52
CA PRO A 90 -1.92 -20.24 -52.21
C PRO A 90 -1.72 -21.73 -52.51
N PHE A 91 -2.33 -22.62 -51.71
CA PHE A 91 -2.25 -24.06 -52.00
C PHE A 91 -2.82 -24.38 -53.40
N PRO A 92 -2.12 -25.17 -54.23
CA PRO A 92 -2.62 -25.61 -55.52
C PRO A 92 -3.91 -26.42 -55.36
N SER A 93 -4.87 -26.25 -56.27
CA SER A 93 -6.15 -26.99 -56.27
C SER A 93 -6.01 -28.53 -56.35
N ARG A 94 -4.82 -29.03 -56.73
CA ARG A 94 -4.47 -30.47 -56.73
C ARG A 94 -4.15 -31.03 -55.34
N MET A 95 -3.85 -30.19 -54.36
CA MET A 95 -3.47 -30.60 -53.01
C MET A 95 -4.74 -30.75 -52.15
N LYS A 96 -5.25 -31.97 -52.04
CA LYS A 96 -6.57 -32.26 -51.44
C LYS A 96 -6.54 -32.67 -49.96
N PHE A 97 -5.36 -32.79 -49.35
CA PHE A 97 -5.18 -33.25 -47.96
C PHE A 97 -5.85 -34.60 -47.66
N ASP A 98 -6.06 -35.44 -48.69
CA ASP A 98 -6.66 -36.78 -48.62
C ASP A 98 -5.63 -37.91 -48.42
N ARG A 99 -4.36 -37.53 -48.25
CA ARG A 99 -3.21 -38.41 -47.97
C ARG A 99 -2.27 -37.70 -46.99
N ALA A 100 -1.37 -38.45 -46.37
CA ALA A 100 -0.36 -37.87 -45.48
C ALA A 100 0.61 -37.00 -46.28
N TYR A 101 0.84 -35.77 -45.83
CA TYR A 101 1.86 -34.87 -46.37
C TYR A 101 2.96 -34.66 -45.32
N PHE A 102 4.21 -34.61 -45.78
CA PHE A 102 5.38 -34.42 -44.93
C PHE A 102 5.96 -33.03 -45.16
N MET A 103 6.31 -32.35 -44.07
CA MET A 103 6.81 -30.98 -44.10
C MET A 103 8.31 -30.93 -43.84
N GLY A 104 9.03 -30.33 -44.78
CA GLY A 104 10.43 -29.94 -44.64
C GLY A 104 10.56 -28.44 -44.38
N VAL A 105 11.44 -28.08 -43.44
CA VAL A 105 11.70 -26.68 -43.07
C VAL A 105 13.19 -26.40 -43.26
N SER A 106 13.50 -25.27 -43.90
CA SER A 106 14.88 -24.75 -43.99
C SER A 106 14.91 -23.28 -43.58
N VAL A 107 15.97 -22.88 -42.88
CA VAL A 107 16.12 -21.52 -42.32
C VAL A 107 17.28 -20.82 -43.02
N ASN A 108 17.05 -19.58 -43.46
CA ASN A 108 18.00 -18.73 -44.18
C ASN A 108 18.63 -19.38 -45.43
N GLY A 109 17.97 -20.39 -46.02
CA GLY A 109 18.47 -21.12 -47.19
C GLY A 109 19.51 -22.20 -46.86
N GLY A 110 19.67 -22.58 -45.59
CA GLY A 110 20.47 -23.74 -45.19
C GLY A 110 19.82 -25.08 -45.60
N GLU A 111 20.48 -26.18 -45.25
CA GLU A 111 19.96 -27.54 -45.51
C GLU A 111 18.58 -27.76 -44.86
N GLU A 112 17.76 -28.58 -45.52
CA GLU A 112 16.43 -28.94 -45.01
C GLU A 112 16.55 -29.79 -43.75
N LEU A 113 15.86 -29.41 -42.68
CA LEU A 113 15.90 -30.10 -41.40
C LEU A 113 15.30 -31.52 -41.53
N GLN A 114 16.04 -32.52 -41.07
CA GLN A 114 15.65 -33.93 -41.05
C GLN A 114 15.49 -34.44 -39.61
N PRO A 115 14.55 -35.37 -39.33
CA PRO A 115 13.57 -35.95 -40.25
C PRO A 115 12.41 -34.99 -40.54
N ARG A 116 11.80 -35.10 -41.73
CA ARG A 116 10.60 -34.34 -42.09
C ARG A 116 9.43 -34.65 -41.15
N THR A 117 8.70 -33.61 -40.77
CA THR A 117 7.57 -33.74 -39.84
C THR A 117 6.31 -34.14 -40.61
N ALA A 118 5.71 -35.28 -40.28
CA ALA A 118 4.40 -35.65 -40.82
C ALA A 118 3.32 -34.69 -40.30
N LEU A 119 2.49 -34.15 -41.19
CA LEU A 119 1.31 -33.39 -40.77
C LEU A 119 0.29 -34.36 -40.18
N THR A 120 -0.04 -34.19 -38.89
CA THR A 120 -1.02 -35.04 -38.16
C THR A 120 -2.34 -34.30 -37.96
N ALA A 121 -3.44 -35.05 -37.83
CA ALA A 121 -4.78 -34.50 -37.91
C ALA A 121 -5.33 -34.02 -36.55
N SER A 122 -5.51 -32.71 -36.37
CA SER A 122 -6.71 -32.04 -35.81
C SER A 122 -6.52 -30.52 -35.82
N PRO A 123 -7.51 -29.68 -36.21
CA PRO A 123 -8.95 -29.95 -36.37
C PRO A 123 -9.39 -30.01 -37.84
N TYR A 124 -8.92 -31.01 -38.58
CA TYR A 124 -9.54 -31.53 -39.80
C TYR A 124 -9.34 -33.06 -39.91
N ALA A 125 -9.47 -33.75 -38.78
CA ALA A 125 -9.82 -35.18 -38.75
C ALA A 125 -11.35 -35.23 -38.58
N LEU A 126 -12.16 -35.76 -39.47
CA LEU A 126 -11.95 -36.63 -40.62
C LEU A 126 -13.03 -36.25 -41.64
N TYR A 127 -12.74 -36.35 -42.93
CA TYR A 127 -13.78 -36.77 -43.87
C TYR A 127 -14.40 -38.07 -43.33
N ALA A 128 -15.63 -38.02 -42.83
CA ALA A 128 -16.48 -39.19 -42.77
C ALA A 128 -16.94 -39.48 -44.21
N GLU A 129 -16.21 -40.39 -44.82
CA GLU A 129 -16.28 -40.80 -46.20
C GLU A 129 -17.46 -41.77 -46.44
N ASN A 130 -18.16 -41.56 -47.56
CA ASN A 130 -18.91 -42.52 -48.39
C ASN A 130 -20.12 -43.36 -47.87
N ALA A 131 -21.25 -43.09 -48.55
CA ALA A 131 -22.03 -44.04 -49.34
C ALA A 131 -22.62 -45.30 -48.68
N GLY A 132 -23.84 -45.15 -48.15
CA GLY A 132 -24.81 -46.23 -47.94
C GLY A 132 -26.19 -45.79 -48.41
N THR A 133 -26.58 -46.27 -49.59
CA THR A 133 -27.90 -46.29 -50.23
C THR A 133 -29.11 -45.63 -49.53
N ALA A 134 -29.74 -44.72 -50.27
CA ALA A 134 -31.17 -44.43 -50.17
C ALA A 134 -32.00 -45.71 -50.38
N GLU A 135 -32.65 -46.20 -49.34
CA GLU A 135 -33.67 -47.26 -49.43
C GLU A 135 -34.88 -46.95 -48.52
N VAL A 136 -35.52 -45.78 -48.71
CA VAL A 136 -36.96 -45.58 -48.45
C VAL A 136 -37.55 -44.63 -49.50
N ALA A 137 -37.17 -44.84 -50.75
CA ALA A 137 -37.95 -44.39 -51.92
C ALA A 137 -38.54 -45.61 -52.64
N LYS A 138 -39.19 -46.50 -51.87
CA LYS A 138 -39.86 -47.69 -52.40
C LYS A 138 -41.14 -48.09 -51.65
N SER A 139 -41.87 -47.13 -51.06
CA SER A 139 -43.10 -47.44 -50.33
C SER A 139 -44.25 -46.43 -50.44
N LEU A 140 -44.33 -45.65 -51.52
CA LEU A 140 -45.58 -44.99 -51.89
C LEU A 140 -45.90 -45.38 -53.34
N SER A 141 -47.02 -46.11 -53.51
CA SER A 141 -47.40 -46.74 -54.77
C SER A 141 -47.76 -45.70 -55.84
N PRO A 142 -47.75 -46.07 -57.13
CA PRO A 142 -48.18 -45.20 -58.24
C PRO A 142 -49.62 -44.65 -58.14
N ASP A 143 -50.41 -45.06 -57.14
CA ASP A 143 -51.84 -44.75 -57.01
C ASP A 143 -52.22 -44.00 -55.72
N ALA A 144 -51.26 -43.46 -54.94
CA ALA A 144 -51.60 -42.73 -53.72
C ALA A 144 -52.03 -41.27 -54.01
N LYS A 145 -53.35 -41.03 -54.08
CA LYS A 145 -53.96 -39.69 -54.10
C LYS A 145 -54.76 -39.43 -52.82
N VAL A 146 -54.55 -38.28 -52.16
CA VAL A 146 -55.56 -37.67 -51.28
C VAL A 146 -55.57 -36.15 -51.45
N VAL A 147 -56.72 -35.62 -51.86
CA VAL A 147 -57.04 -34.19 -51.92
C VAL A 147 -57.54 -33.74 -50.54
N GLN A 148 -56.94 -32.69 -49.98
CA GLN A 148 -57.10 -32.32 -48.56
C GLN A 148 -58.16 -31.24 -48.25
N SER A 149 -58.86 -30.67 -49.25
CA SER A 149 -60.14 -29.94 -49.17
C SER A 149 -60.28 -28.95 -50.34
N VAL A 150 -61.50 -28.49 -50.61
CA VAL A 150 -61.85 -27.43 -51.57
C VAL A 150 -62.48 -26.27 -50.78
N ASN A 151 -61.71 -25.20 -50.54
CA ASN A 151 -62.16 -23.86 -50.10
C ASN A 151 -62.87 -23.70 -48.72
N ASN A 152 -62.51 -24.42 -47.66
CA ASN A 152 -62.91 -24.09 -46.26
C ASN A 152 -64.43 -23.87 -46.00
N VAL A 153 -65.32 -24.59 -46.68
CA VAL A 153 -66.76 -24.60 -46.35
C VAL A 153 -67.12 -25.92 -45.68
N THR A 154 -67.74 -25.86 -44.49
CA THR A 154 -68.32 -27.02 -43.80
C THR A 154 -69.79 -27.18 -44.21
N GLY A 155 -70.13 -28.32 -44.82
CA GLY A 155 -71.50 -28.68 -45.23
C GLY A 155 -71.56 -29.58 -46.46
N ASN A 156 -72.75 -30.09 -46.81
CA ASN A 156 -72.96 -30.85 -48.04
C ASN A 156 -72.84 -29.92 -49.26
N ILE A 157 -71.96 -30.24 -50.21
CA ILE A 157 -71.86 -29.54 -51.50
C ILE A 157 -72.93 -30.09 -52.43
N SER A 158 -73.91 -29.25 -52.81
CA SER A 158 -74.98 -29.61 -53.75
C SER A 158 -74.66 -29.09 -55.15
N ILE A 159 -74.57 -30.00 -56.12
CA ILE A 159 -74.33 -29.67 -57.54
C ILE A 159 -75.64 -29.89 -58.29
N LYS A 160 -76.23 -28.82 -58.83
CA LYS A 160 -77.51 -28.87 -59.57
C LYS A 160 -77.24 -28.54 -61.04
N GLY A 161 -77.55 -29.46 -61.96
CA GLY A 161 -77.52 -29.20 -63.40
C GLY A 161 -78.71 -28.34 -63.85
N SER A 162 -78.55 -27.58 -64.93
CA SER A 162 -79.64 -26.88 -65.64
C SER A 162 -80.43 -27.84 -66.54
N ASP A 163 -81.58 -27.40 -67.08
CA ASP A 163 -82.41 -28.20 -68.00
C ASP A 163 -81.57 -28.87 -69.10
N GLY A 164 -81.69 -30.20 -69.21
CA GLY A 164 -80.95 -31.01 -70.18
C GLY A 164 -79.58 -31.55 -69.72
N ILE A 165 -79.07 -31.20 -68.52
CA ILE A 165 -77.85 -31.78 -67.94
C ILE A 165 -78.22 -32.64 -66.73
N SER A 166 -78.10 -33.97 -66.86
CA SER A 166 -78.23 -34.87 -65.71
C SER A 166 -76.90 -35.00 -64.97
N VAL A 167 -76.91 -34.68 -63.67
CA VAL A 167 -75.82 -35.01 -62.74
C VAL A 167 -76.26 -36.26 -62.00
N THR A 168 -75.64 -37.40 -62.32
CA THR A 168 -75.97 -38.69 -61.70
C THR A 168 -74.75 -39.24 -61.00
N GLN A 169 -74.88 -39.52 -59.71
CA GLN A 169 -73.84 -40.14 -58.90
C GLN A 169 -74.12 -41.64 -58.80
N THR A 170 -73.23 -42.46 -59.34
CA THR A 170 -73.31 -43.92 -59.19
C THR A 170 -72.08 -44.36 -58.40
N GLY A 171 -72.27 -44.66 -57.11
CA GLY A 171 -71.16 -44.97 -56.21
C GLY A 171 -70.21 -43.78 -56.03
N ASN A 172 -68.92 -44.00 -56.28
CA ASN A 172 -67.86 -42.99 -56.08
C ASN A 172 -67.56 -42.15 -57.33
N GLU A 173 -68.36 -42.28 -58.39
CA GLU A 173 -68.18 -41.54 -59.63
C GLU A 173 -69.38 -40.60 -59.86
N ILE A 174 -69.09 -39.32 -60.13
CA ILE A 174 -70.08 -38.31 -60.51
C ILE A 174 -69.92 -38.08 -62.01
N THR A 175 -70.93 -38.44 -62.79
CA THR A 175 -70.94 -38.23 -64.24
C THR A 175 -71.74 -36.97 -64.56
N ILE A 176 -71.13 -36.07 -65.34
CA ILE A 176 -71.79 -34.88 -65.91
C ILE A 176 -71.61 -34.98 -67.42
N GLY A 177 -72.69 -35.26 -68.14
CA GLY A 177 -72.64 -35.50 -69.58
C GLY A 177 -73.82 -34.89 -70.35
N ASN A 178 -73.53 -34.42 -71.55
CA ASN A 178 -74.49 -34.13 -72.62
C ASN A 178 -74.65 -35.43 -73.44
N GLY A 179 -75.76 -36.14 -73.27
CA GLY A 179 -75.96 -37.43 -73.92
C GLY A 179 -76.44 -37.28 -75.35
N LEU A 180 -75.56 -37.48 -76.34
CA LEU A 180 -75.95 -37.91 -77.69
C LEU A 180 -74.84 -38.77 -78.34
N GLN A 181 -75.10 -40.06 -78.57
CA GLN A 181 -74.60 -40.77 -79.76
C GLN A 181 -75.54 -41.91 -80.18
N GLU A 182 -75.63 -42.10 -81.49
CA GLU A 182 -76.62 -42.83 -82.28
C GLU A 182 -76.53 -44.38 -82.24
N ASN A 183 -77.67 -45.00 -82.62
CA ASN A 183 -77.81 -46.10 -83.58
C ASN A 183 -78.34 -47.48 -83.08
N THR A 184 -79.43 -47.89 -83.75
CA THR A 184 -79.98 -49.23 -84.09
C THR A 184 -80.22 -50.36 -83.06
N ASP A 185 -81.47 -50.80 -83.10
CA ASP A 185 -81.96 -52.20 -83.13
C ASP A 185 -81.95 -53.12 -81.89
N LYS A 186 -83.13 -53.72 -81.72
CA LYS A 186 -83.46 -55.03 -81.10
C LYS A 186 -83.45 -55.15 -79.57
N GLY A 187 -84.67 -55.00 -79.03
CA GLY A 187 -85.43 -56.19 -78.63
C GLY A 187 -85.45 -56.57 -77.14
N GLY A 188 -86.67 -56.67 -76.58
CA GLY A 188 -86.99 -57.51 -75.42
C GLY A 188 -87.83 -56.82 -74.31
N ASN A 189 -89.12 -56.47 -74.51
CA ASN A 189 -90.35 -57.25 -74.20
C ASN A 189 -90.51 -57.69 -72.72
N LYS A 190 -91.65 -57.53 -71.99
CA LYS A 190 -93.11 -57.57 -72.31
C LYS A 190 -93.92 -56.80 -71.24
N GLY A 191 -95.12 -56.23 -71.39
CA GLY A 191 -96.10 -56.06 -72.48
C GLY A 191 -97.45 -55.53 -71.92
N GLN A 192 -98.22 -54.75 -72.69
CA GLN A 192 -99.70 -54.75 -72.74
C GLN A 192 -100.27 -53.70 -73.74
N ALA A 193 -101.24 -54.16 -74.53
CA ALA A 193 -102.20 -53.48 -75.42
C ALA A 193 -101.68 -52.77 -76.69
N LEU A 194 -101.86 -53.49 -77.81
CA LEU A 194 -101.34 -53.22 -79.16
C LEU A 194 -102.05 -52.06 -79.91
N ILE A 195 -101.21 -51.37 -80.67
CA ILE A 195 -101.44 -50.32 -81.67
C ILE A 195 -102.36 -50.79 -82.80
N TRP A 196 -103.10 -49.88 -83.44
CA TRP A 196 -103.14 -49.86 -84.91
C TRP A 196 -102.99 -48.45 -85.47
N ASN A 197 -101.91 -48.27 -86.23
CA ASN A 197 -101.50 -47.07 -86.93
C ASN A 197 -101.42 -47.46 -88.42
N SER A 198 -102.32 -46.98 -89.28
CA SER A 198 -102.10 -46.95 -90.73
C SER A 198 -103.28 -46.34 -91.45
N GLY A 199 -103.02 -45.42 -92.38
CA GLY A 199 -103.88 -45.24 -93.55
C GLY A 199 -103.86 -46.53 -94.39
N ALA A 200 -104.70 -47.49 -94.02
CA ALA A 200 -105.11 -48.65 -94.80
C ALA A 200 -106.39 -49.22 -94.18
N GLU A 201 -107.40 -49.51 -95.00
CA GLU A 201 -108.70 -50.04 -94.59
C GLU A 201 -108.57 -51.30 -93.71
N ILE A 202 -109.28 -51.32 -92.58
CA ILE A 202 -109.59 -52.54 -91.86
C ILE A 202 -111.03 -52.92 -92.21
N GLY A 203 -111.15 -53.90 -93.09
CA GLY A 203 -112.36 -54.69 -93.28
C GLY A 203 -112.57 -55.60 -92.06
N GLY A 204 -113.65 -55.37 -91.33
CA GLY A 204 -114.09 -56.23 -90.22
C GLY A 204 -115.15 -55.54 -89.37
N ASN A 205 -116.28 -56.22 -89.17
CA ASN A 205 -117.44 -55.69 -88.45
C ASN A 205 -117.12 -55.31 -86.99
N ILE A 206 -117.39 -54.05 -86.63
CA ILE A 206 -117.54 -53.63 -85.23
C ILE A 206 -119.03 -53.73 -84.89
N ASN A 207 -119.34 -54.72 -84.06
CA ASN A 207 -120.68 -55.08 -83.64
C ASN A 207 -121.07 -54.26 -82.39
N LEU A 208 -121.87 -53.21 -82.56
CA LEU A 208 -122.40 -52.39 -81.47
C LEU A 208 -123.73 -52.97 -80.97
N ASN A 209 -123.64 -53.98 -80.11
CA ASN A 209 -124.77 -54.41 -79.28
C ASN A 209 -124.81 -53.58 -77.99
N SER A 210 -125.40 -52.40 -78.03
CA SER A 210 -126.12 -51.85 -76.87
C SER A 210 -126.94 -50.61 -77.24
N ASN A 211 -128.24 -50.81 -77.11
CA ASN A 211 -129.34 -49.86 -77.23
C ASN A 211 -129.18 -48.69 -76.24
N ILE A 212 -129.03 -47.43 -76.70
CA ILE A 212 -129.49 -46.25 -75.96
C ILE A 212 -130.15 -45.28 -76.95
N SER A 213 -131.47 -45.28 -76.85
CA SER A 213 -132.43 -44.30 -77.36
C SER A 213 -132.15 -42.89 -76.82
N GLY A 214 -132.00 -41.90 -77.70
CA GLY A 214 -131.95 -40.49 -77.31
C GLY A 214 -131.49 -39.62 -78.47
N THR A 215 -132.29 -38.62 -78.82
CA THR A 215 -132.07 -37.68 -79.93
C THR A 215 -130.73 -36.95 -79.81
N GLY A 216 -129.75 -37.36 -80.60
CA GLY A 216 -128.48 -36.68 -80.81
C GLY A 216 -127.86 -37.16 -82.12
N TYR A 217 -127.94 -36.33 -83.17
CA TYR A 217 -127.46 -36.69 -84.49
C TYR A 217 -125.94 -36.66 -84.55
N LEU A 218 -125.40 -37.81 -84.94
CA LEU A 218 -124.01 -38.10 -85.27
C LEU A 218 -123.49 -37.19 -86.39
N THR A 219 -122.48 -36.39 -86.07
CA THR A 219 -121.72 -35.61 -87.05
C THR A 219 -120.75 -36.52 -87.81
N LEU A 220 -120.97 -36.67 -89.11
CA LEU A 220 -120.07 -37.41 -90.01
C LEU A 220 -119.07 -36.41 -90.61
N ASN A 221 -117.83 -36.53 -90.18
CA ASN A 221 -116.67 -35.80 -90.69
C ASN A 221 -116.17 -36.44 -92.00
N ASN A 222 -115.79 -35.56 -92.93
CA ASN A 222 -115.50 -35.84 -94.34
C ASN A 222 -114.51 -37.01 -94.53
N ASN A 223 -114.97 -38.02 -95.28
CA ASN A 223 -114.33 -39.28 -95.74
C ASN A 223 -114.95 -40.60 -95.23
N SER A 224 -116.09 -40.58 -94.55
CA SER A 224 -116.71 -41.80 -93.99
C SER A 224 -117.72 -42.53 -94.89
N ILE A 225 -117.83 -42.24 -96.19
CA ILE A 225 -118.65 -43.02 -97.14
C ILE A 225 -117.92 -43.17 -98.48
N GLY A 226 -117.06 -44.19 -98.58
CA GLY A 226 -116.48 -44.63 -99.85
C GLY A 226 -117.51 -45.30 -100.75
N LEU A 227 -117.36 -45.15 -102.08
CA LEU A 227 -118.27 -45.59 -103.15
C LEU A 227 -118.69 -47.08 -103.13
N GLY A 228 -118.07 -47.92 -102.29
CA GLY A 228 -118.41 -49.34 -102.11
C GLY A 228 -119.46 -49.66 -101.03
N LYS A 229 -120.00 -48.67 -100.30
CA LYS A 229 -121.01 -48.89 -99.24
C LYS A 229 -122.43 -48.40 -99.57
N LEU A 230 -122.69 -48.08 -100.84
CA LEU A 230 -124.03 -47.88 -101.40
C LEU A 230 -124.30 -49.00 -102.41
N SER A 231 -125.40 -49.75 -102.24
CA SER A 231 -125.79 -50.76 -103.23
C SER A 231 -125.98 -50.08 -104.60
N SER A 232 -125.17 -50.48 -105.58
CA SER A 232 -125.28 -50.03 -106.98
C SER A 232 -126.47 -50.64 -107.72
N THR A 233 -127.23 -51.51 -107.05
CA THR A 233 -128.42 -52.16 -107.60
C THR A 233 -129.56 -51.14 -107.71
N GLY A 234 -129.73 -50.54 -108.90
CA GLY A 234 -130.80 -49.58 -109.23
C GLY A 234 -130.36 -48.12 -109.39
N ALA A 235 -129.06 -47.79 -109.28
CA ALA A 235 -128.54 -46.45 -109.48
C ALA A 235 -128.28 -46.17 -110.98
N THR A 236 -129.19 -45.45 -111.63
CA THR A 236 -129.01 -44.91 -113.00
C THR A 236 -129.02 -43.38 -112.98
N ASN A 237 -128.32 -42.76 -113.93
CA ASN A 237 -128.13 -41.31 -114.01
C ASN A 237 -129.47 -40.56 -113.95
N GLY A 238 -129.58 -39.56 -113.07
CA GLY A 238 -130.80 -38.74 -112.89
C GLY A 238 -131.71 -39.11 -111.70
N LYS A 239 -131.31 -39.99 -110.79
CA LYS A 239 -132.01 -40.27 -109.52
C LYS A 239 -131.21 -39.86 -108.29
N VAL A 240 -131.91 -39.38 -107.25
CA VAL A 240 -131.37 -39.02 -105.92
C VAL A 240 -131.83 -40.01 -104.85
N ILE A 241 -131.05 -40.13 -103.78
CA ILE A 241 -131.38 -40.96 -102.62
C ILE A 241 -132.51 -40.27 -101.84
N THR A 242 -133.60 -40.99 -101.55
CA THR A 242 -134.71 -40.48 -100.73
C THR A 242 -135.16 -41.55 -99.73
N TYR A 243 -135.46 -41.15 -98.50
CA TYR A 243 -136.04 -42.03 -97.47
C TYR A 243 -137.56 -42.02 -97.60
N ASN A 244 -138.19 -43.17 -97.84
CA ASN A 244 -139.63 -43.30 -98.08
C ASN A 244 -140.46 -43.59 -96.82
N GLY A 245 -139.86 -43.44 -95.63
CA GLY A 245 -140.52 -43.71 -94.34
C GLY A 245 -140.28 -45.11 -93.77
N SER A 246 -139.58 -46.01 -94.47
CA SER A 246 -139.16 -47.32 -93.91
C SER A 246 -137.87 -47.88 -94.50
N SER A 247 -137.36 -47.33 -95.61
CA SER A 247 -136.02 -47.64 -96.16
C SER A 247 -135.52 -46.52 -97.08
N ILE A 248 -134.21 -46.51 -97.35
CA ILE A 248 -133.54 -45.55 -98.24
C ILE A 248 -133.51 -46.15 -99.67
N VAL A 249 -134.07 -45.43 -100.66
CA VAL A 249 -134.19 -45.89 -102.07
C VAL A 249 -133.81 -44.78 -103.07
N TRP A 250 -133.53 -45.14 -104.33
CA TRP A 250 -133.20 -44.21 -105.42
C TRP A 250 -134.47 -43.74 -106.18
N ALA A 251 -134.75 -42.43 -106.20
CA ALA A 251 -135.95 -41.83 -106.82
C ALA A 251 -135.61 -40.60 -107.70
N THR A 252 -136.46 -40.24 -108.67
CA THR A 252 -136.22 -39.08 -109.58
C THR A 252 -136.70 -37.78 -108.90
N PRO A 253 -135.91 -36.69 -108.84
CA PRO A 253 -136.28 -35.48 -108.10
C PRO A 253 -137.34 -34.59 -108.79
N PRO A 254 -138.31 -33.97 -108.06
CA PRO A 254 -139.32 -33.05 -108.62
C PRO A 254 -138.75 -31.65 -108.94
N THR A 255 -139.29 -31.02 -109.99
CA THR A 255 -138.90 -29.69 -110.49
C THR A 255 -139.53 -28.52 -109.71
N THR A 256 -138.70 -27.52 -109.38
CA THR A 256 -138.96 -26.13 -108.89
C THR A 256 -138.96 -25.86 -107.36
N THR A 257 -137.96 -25.08 -106.87
CA THR A 257 -138.06 -23.71 -106.31
C THR A 257 -136.67 -23.16 -105.87
N SER A 258 -136.46 -21.85 -106.02
CA SER A 258 -135.24 -21.03 -105.84
C SER A 258 -134.87 -20.67 -104.38
N VAL A 259 -133.57 -20.48 -104.07
CA VAL A 259 -133.06 -19.88 -102.81
C VAL A 259 -132.00 -18.80 -103.12
N THR A 260 -132.09 -17.63 -102.44
CA THR A 260 -131.18 -16.48 -102.53
C THR A 260 -130.33 -16.36 -101.24
N MET A 261 -129.03 -16.05 -101.32
CA MET A 261 -128.10 -15.88 -100.17
C MET A 261 -127.47 -14.46 -100.17
N LEU A 262 -127.26 -13.83 -98.99
CA LEU A 262 -126.68 -12.48 -98.79
C LEU A 262 -125.38 -12.53 -97.94
N GLY A 263 -124.42 -11.61 -98.17
CA GLY A 263 -123.50 -11.11 -97.13
C GLY A 263 -122.00 -11.12 -97.43
N ASP A 264 -121.30 -12.20 -97.10
CA ASP A 264 -119.82 -12.26 -97.05
C ASP A 264 -119.21 -13.35 -97.98
N VAL A 265 -120.05 -13.92 -98.84
CA VAL A 265 -119.68 -15.02 -99.75
C VAL A 265 -120.24 -14.70 -101.14
N THR A 266 -119.43 -14.86 -102.19
CA THR A 266 -119.86 -14.74 -103.58
C THR A 266 -119.69 -16.07 -104.32
N GLY A 267 -120.65 -16.41 -105.19
CA GLY A 267 -120.65 -17.63 -106.03
C GLY A 267 -121.98 -18.40 -106.04
N SER A 268 -122.26 -19.12 -107.13
CA SER A 268 -123.43 -20.02 -107.29
C SER A 268 -123.04 -21.48 -107.05
N SER A 269 -123.99 -22.27 -106.55
CA SER A 269 -123.84 -23.66 -106.09
C SER A 269 -122.73 -24.46 -106.77
N GLY A 270 -121.59 -24.57 -106.10
CA GLY A 270 -120.42 -25.33 -106.56
C GLY A 270 -119.10 -24.66 -106.20
N ASP A 271 -119.04 -23.33 -106.22
CA ASP A 271 -117.82 -22.56 -105.91
C ASP A 271 -118.15 -21.30 -105.08
N ASN A 272 -118.19 -21.45 -103.76
CA ASN A 272 -118.37 -20.34 -102.83
C ASN A 272 -117.00 -19.88 -102.29
N THR A 273 -116.57 -18.67 -102.64
CA THR A 273 -115.30 -18.09 -102.13
C THR A 273 -115.55 -16.86 -101.25
N ILE A 274 -114.73 -16.68 -100.21
CA ILE A 274 -114.72 -15.47 -99.38
C ILE A 274 -114.21 -14.31 -100.24
N ALA A 275 -114.92 -13.17 -100.23
CA ALA A 275 -114.54 -12.01 -101.04
C ALA A 275 -113.17 -11.44 -100.62
N ASN A 276 -112.38 -10.97 -101.60
CA ASN A 276 -111.07 -10.36 -101.33
C ASN A 276 -111.22 -9.12 -100.42
N GLY A 277 -110.41 -9.03 -99.36
CA GLY A 277 -110.49 -7.97 -98.35
C GLY A 277 -111.61 -8.13 -97.31
N ALA A 278 -112.35 -9.24 -97.33
CA ALA A 278 -113.43 -9.50 -96.37
C ALA A 278 -112.95 -9.74 -94.93
N VAL A 279 -111.66 -10.02 -94.72
CA VAL A 279 -110.99 -10.11 -93.42
C VAL A 279 -109.96 -8.98 -93.31
N ASN A 280 -110.15 -8.08 -92.35
CA ASN A 280 -109.24 -6.97 -92.08
C ASN A 280 -108.91 -6.90 -90.58
N SER A 281 -107.98 -6.02 -90.20
CA SER A 281 -107.55 -5.85 -88.81
C SER A 281 -108.66 -5.46 -87.84
N ALA A 282 -109.81 -4.96 -88.30
CA ALA A 282 -110.97 -4.72 -87.44
C ALA A 282 -111.81 -5.99 -87.17
N LYS A 283 -111.67 -7.03 -88.00
CA LYS A 283 -112.29 -8.35 -87.85
C LYS A 283 -111.36 -9.40 -87.21
N ILE A 284 -110.11 -9.03 -86.89
CA ILE A 284 -109.15 -9.85 -86.16
C ILE A 284 -108.82 -9.14 -84.85
N THR A 285 -109.12 -9.74 -83.70
CA THR A 285 -108.85 -9.14 -82.38
C THR A 285 -107.34 -9.21 -82.07
N ASP A 286 -106.80 -8.18 -81.40
CA ASP A 286 -105.36 -8.15 -81.07
C ASP A 286 -104.97 -9.34 -80.18
N GLY A 287 -103.89 -10.04 -80.52
CA GLY A 287 -103.45 -11.27 -79.85
C GLY A 287 -104.25 -12.55 -80.18
N SER A 288 -105.21 -12.51 -81.11
CA SER A 288 -105.97 -13.71 -81.54
C SER A 288 -105.25 -14.61 -82.55
N ILE A 289 -104.10 -14.18 -83.06
CA ILE A 289 -103.19 -15.01 -83.88
C ILE A 289 -102.00 -15.39 -82.99
N VAL A 290 -101.93 -16.66 -82.59
CA VAL A 290 -100.80 -17.25 -81.84
C VAL A 290 -99.92 -18.12 -82.76
N ASP A 291 -98.77 -18.60 -82.27
CA ASP A 291 -97.84 -19.42 -83.06
C ASP A 291 -98.50 -20.65 -83.73
N ALA A 292 -99.56 -21.19 -83.14
CA ALA A 292 -100.33 -22.30 -83.70
C ALA A 292 -101.23 -21.90 -84.89
N ASP A 293 -101.64 -20.63 -84.98
CA ASP A 293 -102.47 -20.09 -86.07
C ASP A 293 -101.62 -19.74 -87.31
N ILE A 294 -100.30 -19.71 -87.16
CA ILE A 294 -99.33 -19.50 -88.23
C ILE A 294 -98.74 -20.86 -88.58
N ALA A 295 -99.19 -21.43 -89.70
CA ALA A 295 -98.64 -22.71 -90.17
C ALA A 295 -97.10 -22.59 -90.35
N PRO A 296 -96.31 -23.64 -90.07
CA PRO A 296 -94.85 -23.62 -90.26
C PRO A 296 -94.40 -23.31 -91.70
N SER A 297 -95.31 -23.45 -92.68
CA SER A 297 -95.12 -23.10 -94.09
C SER A 297 -95.65 -21.71 -94.47
N ALA A 298 -96.16 -20.93 -93.52
CA ALA A 298 -96.54 -19.55 -93.75
C ALA A 298 -95.26 -18.76 -94.05
N GLY A 299 -95.10 -18.27 -95.29
CA GLY A 299 -93.96 -17.45 -95.70
C GLY A 299 -93.99 -16.07 -95.05
N ILE A 300 -93.75 -16.00 -93.74
CA ILE A 300 -93.56 -14.75 -93.03
C ILE A 300 -92.15 -14.26 -93.35
N ASP A 301 -92.09 -13.17 -94.10
CA ASP A 301 -90.84 -12.53 -94.48
C ASP A 301 -90.06 -12.07 -93.23
N TYR A 302 -88.82 -12.57 -93.07
CA TYR A 302 -87.94 -12.30 -91.93
C TYR A 302 -87.66 -10.81 -91.74
N SER A 303 -87.77 -10.00 -92.80
CA SER A 303 -87.66 -8.53 -92.74
C SER A 303 -88.79 -7.85 -91.98
N LYS A 304 -89.86 -8.58 -91.64
CA LYS A 304 -90.99 -8.08 -90.86
C LYS A 304 -90.90 -8.42 -89.37
N LEU A 305 -89.79 -9.02 -88.92
CA LEU A 305 -89.49 -9.32 -87.52
C LEU A 305 -88.51 -8.27 -86.94
N SER A 306 -88.81 -7.69 -85.77
CA SER A 306 -87.99 -6.65 -85.12
C SER A 306 -87.10 -7.24 -84.00
N GLY A 307 -85.82 -6.86 -83.94
CA GLY A 307 -84.92 -7.17 -82.81
C GLY A 307 -84.05 -8.43 -82.93
N VAL A 308 -83.92 -9.04 -84.11
CA VAL A 308 -83.15 -10.28 -84.35
C VAL A 308 -81.84 -10.03 -85.13
N PRO A 309 -80.80 -10.88 -84.96
CA PRO A 309 -79.57 -10.80 -85.76
C PRO A 309 -79.84 -10.91 -87.26
N THR A 310 -79.07 -10.17 -88.06
CA THR A 310 -79.20 -10.14 -89.54
C THR A 310 -78.72 -11.42 -90.23
N SER A 311 -78.03 -12.32 -89.51
CA SER A 311 -77.68 -13.67 -89.97
C SER A 311 -77.40 -14.63 -88.79
N LEU A 312 -77.57 -15.93 -89.03
CA LEU A 312 -77.14 -17.02 -88.14
C LEU A 312 -76.19 -17.96 -88.92
N PRO A 313 -74.97 -18.21 -88.42
CA PRO A 313 -74.38 -17.61 -87.22
C PRO A 313 -74.00 -16.12 -87.39
N PRO A 314 -73.87 -15.35 -86.30
CA PRO A 314 -73.55 -13.92 -86.37
C PRO A 314 -72.24 -13.65 -87.11
N SER A 315 -72.23 -12.64 -87.99
CA SER A 315 -71.06 -12.20 -88.75
C SER A 315 -70.82 -10.69 -88.55
N GLY A 316 -69.56 -10.26 -88.49
CA GLY A 316 -69.19 -8.85 -88.36
C GLY A 316 -68.26 -8.55 -87.19
N ALA A 317 -67.98 -7.26 -86.93
CA ALA A 317 -67.11 -6.83 -85.85
C ALA A 317 -67.69 -7.19 -84.47
N ALA A 318 -66.85 -7.74 -83.59
CA ALA A 318 -67.19 -7.90 -82.20
C ALA A 318 -67.15 -6.55 -81.47
N GLY A 319 -67.91 -6.43 -80.39
CA GLY A 319 -68.00 -5.21 -79.57
C GLY A 319 -67.76 -5.51 -78.09
N GLY A 320 -67.55 -4.45 -77.31
CA GLY A 320 -67.28 -4.54 -75.87
C GLY A 320 -65.85 -5.01 -75.58
N ASP A 321 -65.71 -6.05 -74.75
CA ASP A 321 -64.43 -6.61 -74.30
C ASP A 321 -63.74 -7.51 -75.33
N LEU A 322 -64.44 -7.76 -76.44
CA LEU A 322 -63.99 -8.60 -77.54
C LEU A 322 -63.66 -7.71 -78.76
N SER A 323 -62.51 -7.97 -79.38
CA SER A 323 -62.04 -7.41 -80.65
C SER A 323 -62.12 -8.44 -81.78
N SER A 324 -61.74 -8.04 -83.00
CA SER A 324 -61.81 -8.85 -84.24
C SER A 324 -63.25 -9.11 -84.70
N THR A 325 -63.47 -10.15 -85.50
CA THR A 325 -64.76 -10.46 -86.12
C THR A 325 -65.30 -11.80 -85.66
N TYR A 326 -66.62 -11.91 -85.52
CA TYR A 326 -67.30 -13.20 -85.43
C TYR A 326 -66.95 -14.07 -86.67
N PRO A 327 -66.84 -15.40 -86.51
CA PRO A 327 -67.24 -16.18 -85.33
C PRO A 327 -66.16 -16.30 -84.24
N ASN A 328 -64.92 -15.88 -84.49
CA ASN A 328 -63.77 -16.08 -83.59
C ASN A 328 -63.20 -14.75 -83.06
N PRO A 329 -63.96 -13.99 -82.25
CA PRO A 329 -63.43 -12.76 -81.70
C PRO A 329 -62.36 -13.05 -80.64
N THR A 330 -61.41 -12.13 -80.49
CA THR A 330 -60.34 -12.18 -79.49
C THR A 330 -60.62 -11.21 -78.36
N ILE A 331 -59.99 -11.35 -77.19
CA ILE A 331 -60.08 -10.33 -76.15
C ILE A 331 -59.34 -9.07 -76.63
N ALA A 332 -59.93 -7.88 -76.46
CA ALA A 332 -59.27 -6.63 -76.86
C ALA A 332 -58.09 -6.29 -75.93
N ASN A 333 -57.10 -5.54 -76.44
CA ASN A 333 -56.00 -5.04 -75.61
C ASN A 333 -56.56 -4.22 -74.45
N ASP A 334 -55.99 -4.37 -73.26
CA ASP A 334 -56.41 -3.73 -72.02
C ASP A 334 -57.85 -4.03 -71.57
N ALA A 335 -58.55 -4.94 -72.26
CA ALA A 335 -59.93 -5.28 -71.93
C ALA A 335 -60.06 -5.97 -70.57
N VAL A 336 -59.04 -6.69 -70.10
CA VAL A 336 -59.04 -7.33 -68.79
C VAL A 336 -58.41 -6.41 -67.75
N THR A 337 -59.23 -5.59 -67.12
CA THR A 337 -58.85 -4.70 -66.02
C THR A 337 -58.93 -5.43 -64.67
N SER A 338 -58.31 -4.85 -63.63
CA SER A 338 -58.38 -5.39 -62.27
C SER A 338 -59.81 -5.58 -61.76
N SER A 339 -60.76 -4.73 -62.16
CA SER A 339 -62.19 -4.85 -61.82
C SER A 339 -62.90 -6.05 -62.45
N LYS A 340 -62.38 -6.59 -63.57
CA LYS A 340 -62.92 -7.76 -64.27
C LYS A 340 -62.30 -9.07 -63.78
N ILE A 341 -61.21 -8.98 -63.03
CA ILE A 341 -60.61 -10.09 -62.31
C ILE A 341 -61.14 -10.04 -60.87
N ALA A 342 -62.11 -10.88 -60.54
CA ALA A 342 -62.61 -10.96 -59.16
C ALA A 342 -61.47 -11.29 -58.18
N ASN A 343 -61.56 -10.80 -56.94
CA ASN A 343 -60.59 -11.14 -55.90
C ASN A 343 -60.45 -12.67 -55.76
N SER A 344 -59.22 -13.16 -55.62
CA SER A 344 -58.88 -14.58 -55.56
C SER A 344 -59.20 -15.40 -56.82
N SER A 345 -59.64 -14.77 -57.91
CA SER A 345 -59.98 -15.50 -59.14
C SER A 345 -58.77 -15.95 -59.94
N VAL A 346 -57.57 -15.37 -59.74
CA VAL A 346 -56.30 -15.89 -60.28
C VAL A 346 -55.67 -16.78 -59.23
N THR A 347 -55.84 -18.09 -59.39
CA THR A 347 -55.26 -19.13 -58.53
C THR A 347 -54.01 -19.70 -59.19
N LEU A 348 -53.17 -20.44 -58.44
CA LEU A 348 -51.93 -21.04 -58.95
C LEU A 348 -52.12 -21.81 -60.29
N PRO A 349 -53.18 -22.61 -60.52
CA PRO A 349 -53.41 -23.28 -61.82
C PRO A 349 -53.70 -22.33 -62.99
N LYS A 350 -54.13 -21.09 -62.72
CA LYS A 350 -54.42 -20.07 -63.73
C LYS A 350 -53.18 -19.28 -64.14
N ILE A 351 -52.06 -19.52 -63.46
CA ILE A 351 -50.74 -18.98 -63.78
C ILE A 351 -49.93 -20.14 -64.37
N SER A 352 -49.59 -20.08 -65.65
CA SER A 352 -48.78 -21.15 -66.28
C SER A 352 -47.41 -21.26 -65.61
N ALA A 353 -47.14 -22.40 -64.98
CA ALA A 353 -45.82 -22.74 -64.42
C ALA A 353 -44.81 -23.15 -65.51
N THR A 354 -45.22 -23.18 -66.78
CA THR A 354 -44.37 -23.60 -67.90
C THR A 354 -43.20 -22.64 -68.04
N GLY A 355 -41.97 -23.14 -67.80
CA GLY A 355 -40.73 -22.36 -67.83
C GLY A 355 -40.24 -21.86 -66.47
N ALA A 356 -40.98 -22.07 -65.39
CA ALA A 356 -40.56 -21.74 -64.03
C ALA A 356 -39.70 -22.86 -63.42
N THR A 357 -38.56 -22.53 -62.82
CA THR A 357 -37.77 -23.42 -61.95
C THR A 357 -38.04 -23.12 -60.47
N ALA A 358 -37.86 -24.11 -59.60
CA ALA A 358 -38.06 -23.96 -58.17
C ALA A 358 -37.18 -22.82 -57.61
N GLY A 359 -37.80 -21.90 -56.87
CA GLY A 359 -37.13 -20.70 -56.33
C GLY A 359 -37.27 -19.46 -57.22
N GLN A 360 -37.86 -19.57 -58.41
CA GLN A 360 -38.19 -18.39 -59.21
C GLN A 360 -39.46 -17.69 -58.72
N VAL A 361 -39.48 -16.37 -58.80
CA VAL A 361 -40.64 -15.52 -58.52
C VAL A 361 -41.10 -14.83 -59.80
N LEU A 362 -42.39 -14.46 -59.88
CA LEU A 362 -42.86 -13.60 -60.97
C LEU A 362 -42.38 -12.17 -60.72
N GLY A 363 -41.39 -11.73 -61.48
CA GLY A 363 -40.85 -10.38 -61.46
C GLY A 363 -41.25 -9.59 -62.71
N PHE A 364 -41.53 -8.31 -62.56
CA PHE A 364 -41.60 -7.39 -63.69
C PHE A 364 -40.19 -6.87 -63.99
N ASN A 365 -39.62 -7.25 -65.13
CA ASN A 365 -38.24 -6.88 -65.49
C ASN A 365 -38.13 -5.50 -66.15
N GLY A 366 -39.16 -4.67 -66.06
CA GLY A 366 -39.25 -3.36 -66.72
C GLY A 366 -39.94 -3.39 -68.10
N SER A 367 -40.22 -4.57 -68.66
CA SER A 367 -40.97 -4.68 -69.93
C SER A 367 -41.94 -5.87 -69.96
N ASN A 368 -41.62 -6.97 -69.29
CA ASN A 368 -42.45 -8.17 -69.25
C ASN A 368 -42.56 -8.71 -67.81
N ILE A 369 -43.64 -9.44 -67.54
CA ILE A 369 -43.73 -10.35 -66.40
C ILE A 369 -42.96 -11.61 -66.77
N VAL A 370 -41.91 -11.92 -66.02
CA VAL A 370 -41.01 -13.06 -66.27
C VAL A 370 -40.71 -13.79 -64.97
N TRP A 371 -40.37 -15.07 -65.06
CA TRP A 371 -39.85 -15.83 -63.93
C TRP A 371 -38.40 -15.42 -63.65
N THR A 372 -38.14 -14.80 -62.50
CA THR A 372 -36.80 -14.33 -62.10
C THR A 372 -36.27 -15.21 -60.97
N SER A 373 -34.96 -15.42 -60.93
CA SER A 373 -34.27 -16.27 -59.93
C SER A 373 -34.09 -15.64 -58.55
N SER A 374 -34.56 -14.42 -58.34
CA SER A 374 -34.51 -13.70 -57.05
C SER A 374 -35.64 -12.68 -57.01
N GLY A 375 -36.27 -12.54 -55.83
CA GLY A 375 -37.23 -11.47 -55.56
C GLY A 375 -36.59 -10.13 -55.18
N LEU A 376 -35.28 -10.12 -54.92
CA LEU A 376 -34.52 -8.91 -54.60
C LEU A 376 -33.65 -8.52 -55.79
N THR A 377 -33.92 -7.35 -56.36
CA THR A 377 -33.07 -6.75 -57.41
C THR A 377 -31.68 -6.48 -56.85
N ASN A 378 -30.63 -6.86 -57.60
CA ASN A 378 -29.22 -6.74 -57.19
C ASN A 378 -28.80 -7.62 -56.00
N PHE A 379 -29.54 -8.68 -55.73
CA PHE A 379 -29.14 -9.72 -54.80
C PHE A 379 -29.32 -11.11 -55.40
N ALA A 380 -28.38 -12.01 -55.08
CA ALA A 380 -28.45 -13.41 -55.43
C ALA A 380 -28.37 -14.23 -54.14
N GLU A 381 -29.34 -15.12 -53.97
CA GLU A 381 -29.29 -16.17 -52.95
C GLU A 381 -28.43 -17.31 -53.48
N SER A 382 -27.62 -17.89 -52.60
CA SER A 382 -26.87 -19.11 -52.92
C SER A 382 -26.69 -19.95 -51.66
N LEU A 383 -26.66 -21.27 -51.84
CA LEU A 383 -26.40 -22.21 -50.77
C LEU A 383 -25.06 -22.88 -51.03
N ASN A 384 -24.08 -22.62 -50.17
CA ASN A 384 -22.80 -23.30 -50.20
C ASN A 384 -22.88 -24.57 -49.34
N THR A 385 -22.87 -25.73 -50.00
CA THR A 385 -22.88 -27.06 -49.37
C THR A 385 -21.52 -27.75 -49.51
N VAL A 386 -20.52 -27.06 -50.04
CA VAL A 386 -19.15 -27.56 -50.22
C VAL A 386 -18.36 -27.29 -48.94
N ALA A 387 -17.41 -28.18 -48.62
CA ALA A 387 -16.57 -28.08 -47.42
C ALA A 387 -15.93 -26.68 -47.30
N PRO A 388 -15.93 -26.06 -46.09
CA PRO A 388 -16.28 -26.63 -44.79
C PRO A 388 -17.79 -26.67 -44.46
N ASN A 389 -18.68 -26.25 -45.37
CA ASN A 389 -20.13 -26.10 -45.11
C ASN A 389 -20.95 -27.37 -45.38
N THR A 390 -20.35 -28.56 -45.29
CA THR A 390 -21.06 -29.83 -45.55
C THR A 390 -21.91 -30.29 -44.38
N SER A 391 -21.49 -29.96 -43.14
CA SER A 391 -22.23 -30.29 -41.92
C SER A 391 -23.28 -29.24 -41.57
N ILE A 392 -22.95 -27.97 -41.85
CA ILE A 392 -23.87 -26.83 -41.73
C ILE A 392 -23.74 -26.05 -43.03
N ASN A 393 -24.75 -26.17 -43.90
CA ASN A 393 -24.79 -25.45 -45.17
C ASN A 393 -24.76 -23.94 -44.93
N ALA A 394 -23.98 -23.21 -45.71
CA ALA A 394 -23.90 -21.75 -45.62
C ALA A 394 -24.80 -21.11 -46.68
N ALA A 395 -26.01 -20.72 -46.27
CA ALA A 395 -26.85 -19.86 -47.09
C ALA A 395 -26.27 -18.45 -47.11
N GLN A 396 -26.12 -17.87 -48.30
CA GLN A 396 -25.58 -16.54 -48.52
C GLN A 396 -26.59 -15.68 -49.27
N LEU A 397 -26.90 -14.50 -48.73
CA LEU A 397 -27.48 -13.39 -49.47
C LEU A 397 -26.32 -12.51 -49.98
N ARG A 398 -26.03 -12.57 -51.27
CA ARG A 398 -24.90 -11.86 -51.88
C ARG A 398 -25.40 -10.69 -52.70
N VAL A 399 -24.77 -9.52 -52.58
CA VAL A 399 -24.98 -8.41 -53.51
C VAL A 399 -24.56 -8.86 -54.92
N SER A 400 -25.48 -8.76 -55.87
CA SER A 400 -25.31 -9.12 -57.27
C SER A 400 -25.64 -7.92 -58.17
N GLY A 401 -25.18 -7.90 -59.43
CA GLY A 401 -25.69 -6.91 -60.40
C GLY A 401 -25.20 -5.46 -60.33
N GLY A 402 -24.06 -5.16 -59.68
CA GLY A 402 -23.45 -3.82 -59.69
C GLY A 402 -22.14 -3.71 -60.49
N THR A 403 -21.49 -2.54 -60.43
CA THR A 403 -20.05 -2.50 -60.70
C THR A 403 -19.37 -3.45 -59.74
N VAL A 404 -18.12 -3.74 -60.01
CA VAL A 404 -17.35 -4.56 -59.11
C VAL A 404 -17.48 -4.04 -57.63
N ASN A 405 -17.40 -2.70 -57.38
CA ASN A 405 -17.68 -1.78 -56.20
C ASN A 405 -19.15 -1.74 -55.84
N THR A 406 -19.67 -2.62 -54.98
CA THR A 406 -21.03 -2.41 -54.46
C THR A 406 -21.12 -2.66 -52.95
N ASP A 407 -21.57 -1.64 -52.21
CA ASP A 407 -21.80 -1.71 -50.77
C ASP A 407 -23.09 -2.46 -50.43
N PHE A 408 -23.07 -3.23 -49.33
CA PHE A 408 -24.28 -3.81 -48.74
C PHE A 408 -24.77 -2.95 -47.58
N VAL A 409 -25.92 -2.30 -47.74
CA VAL A 409 -26.48 -1.40 -46.73
C VAL A 409 -27.71 -2.03 -46.08
N LEU A 410 -27.67 -2.21 -44.76
CA LEU A 410 -28.81 -2.59 -43.94
C LEU A 410 -29.39 -1.34 -43.27
N THR A 411 -30.50 -0.82 -43.79
CA THR A 411 -31.17 0.37 -43.24
C THR A 411 -32.53 0.00 -42.65
N PRO A 412 -32.70 0.03 -41.32
CA PRO A 412 -34.02 -0.08 -40.72
C PRO A 412 -34.88 1.13 -41.08
N ARG A 413 -36.20 0.95 -41.20
CA ARG A 413 -37.12 2.08 -41.37
C ARG A 413 -37.25 2.83 -40.03
N GLY A 414 -36.82 4.09 -39.98
CA GLY A 414 -36.85 4.90 -38.76
C GLY A 414 -35.76 4.45 -37.77
N THR A 415 -36.11 4.30 -36.49
CA THR A 415 -35.17 3.94 -35.41
C THR A 415 -35.11 2.44 -35.10
N GLY A 416 -35.42 1.58 -36.08
CA GLY A 416 -35.40 0.13 -35.90
C GLY A 416 -34.00 -0.43 -35.57
N ALA A 417 -33.96 -1.61 -34.95
CA ALA A 417 -32.72 -2.33 -34.63
C ALA A 417 -32.35 -3.34 -35.72
N ILE A 418 -31.06 -3.71 -35.80
CA ILE A 418 -30.57 -4.83 -36.61
C ILE A 418 -30.47 -6.06 -35.70
N LEU A 419 -31.14 -7.17 -36.08
CA LEU A 419 -31.41 -8.31 -35.20
C LEU A 419 -31.08 -9.64 -35.87
N ALA A 420 -30.44 -10.56 -35.15
CA ALA A 420 -30.25 -11.94 -35.61
C ALA A 420 -31.49 -12.85 -35.40
N THR A 421 -32.37 -12.50 -34.45
CA THR A 421 -33.61 -13.26 -34.14
C THR A 421 -34.81 -12.32 -34.01
N MET A 422 -36.00 -12.79 -34.37
CA MET A 422 -37.24 -12.03 -34.18
C MET A 422 -37.58 -11.93 -32.67
N PRO A 423 -37.78 -10.73 -32.10
CA PRO A 423 -38.21 -10.59 -30.71
C PRO A 423 -39.60 -11.21 -30.48
N ASP A 424 -39.73 -12.06 -29.47
CA ASP A 424 -40.96 -12.79 -29.12
C ASP A 424 -41.30 -12.70 -27.62
N ASN A 425 -40.50 -11.95 -26.83
CA ASN A 425 -40.54 -11.91 -25.36
C ASN A 425 -40.35 -13.29 -24.68
N GLY A 426 -39.85 -14.28 -25.41
CA GLY A 426 -39.43 -15.58 -24.92
C GLY A 426 -37.91 -15.72 -24.91
N THR A 427 -37.40 -16.86 -24.48
CA THR A 427 -35.95 -17.13 -24.44
C THR A 427 -35.35 -17.32 -25.83
N SER A 428 -36.14 -17.65 -26.86
CA SER A 428 -35.66 -17.83 -28.22
C SER A 428 -35.41 -16.47 -28.91
N GLY A 429 -36.44 -15.63 -29.02
CA GLY A 429 -36.36 -14.33 -29.68
C GLY A 429 -35.84 -13.20 -28.80
N GLY A 430 -36.11 -13.27 -27.49
CA GLY A 430 -35.78 -12.24 -26.51
C GLY A 430 -36.77 -11.07 -26.52
N ASN A 431 -36.52 -10.12 -25.61
CA ASN A 431 -37.26 -8.86 -25.53
C ASN A 431 -37.00 -7.97 -26.76
N LYS A 432 -37.85 -6.95 -26.93
CA LYS A 432 -37.63 -5.93 -27.96
C LYS A 432 -36.32 -5.17 -27.70
N ARG A 433 -35.49 -5.05 -28.74
CA ARG A 433 -34.23 -4.29 -28.71
C ARG A 433 -34.50 -2.78 -28.76
N GLY A 434 -33.54 -2.00 -28.27
CA GLY A 434 -33.61 -0.54 -28.23
C GLY A 434 -33.60 0.13 -29.61
N ALA A 435 -33.89 1.42 -29.63
CA ALA A 435 -33.84 2.22 -30.86
C ALA A 435 -32.42 2.23 -31.44
N ASN A 436 -32.26 1.96 -32.73
CA ASN A 436 -30.97 1.87 -33.43
C ASN A 436 -29.97 0.87 -32.83
N ALA A 437 -30.44 -0.12 -32.06
CA ALA A 437 -29.57 -1.13 -31.45
C ALA A 437 -29.11 -2.19 -32.47
N VAL A 438 -28.05 -2.91 -32.13
CA VAL A 438 -27.53 -4.05 -32.88
C VAL A 438 -27.44 -5.25 -31.94
N ASP A 439 -28.08 -6.37 -32.30
CA ASP A 439 -28.08 -7.59 -31.49
C ASP A 439 -27.89 -8.82 -32.38
N TRP A 440 -26.66 -9.33 -32.40
CA TRP A 440 -26.27 -10.48 -33.21
C TRP A 440 -26.26 -11.82 -32.44
N GLN A 441 -26.57 -11.84 -31.14
CA GLN A 441 -26.62 -13.10 -30.39
C GLN A 441 -27.91 -13.87 -30.71
N THR A 442 -27.80 -15.20 -30.76
CA THR A 442 -28.91 -16.11 -31.06
C THR A 442 -29.23 -17.05 -29.91
N VAL A 443 -28.37 -17.13 -28.89
CA VAL A 443 -28.51 -18.06 -27.75
C VAL A 443 -28.64 -17.29 -26.46
N ARG A 444 -29.69 -17.59 -25.68
CA ARG A 444 -30.05 -16.90 -24.44
C ARG A 444 -30.79 -17.86 -23.51
N SER A 445 -30.64 -17.65 -22.20
CA SER A 445 -31.37 -18.36 -21.15
C SER A 445 -32.55 -17.55 -20.59
N ASP A 446 -32.56 -16.23 -20.80
CA ASP A 446 -33.59 -15.31 -20.32
C ASP A 446 -33.96 -14.29 -21.42
N ALA A 447 -35.22 -13.85 -21.47
CA ALA A 447 -35.70 -12.92 -22.50
C ALA A 447 -35.04 -11.53 -22.41
N SER A 448 -34.54 -11.12 -21.24
CA SER A 448 -33.86 -9.83 -21.04
C SER A 448 -32.43 -9.78 -21.57
N GLN A 449 -31.85 -10.92 -21.95
CA GLN A 449 -30.51 -11.02 -22.54
C GLN A 449 -30.50 -10.58 -24.00
N VAL A 450 -30.63 -9.26 -24.19
CA VAL A 450 -30.65 -8.55 -25.46
C VAL A 450 -30.10 -7.14 -25.34
N ALA A 451 -29.88 -6.49 -26.48
CA ALA A 451 -29.49 -5.08 -26.59
C ALA A 451 -30.71 -4.16 -26.41
N THR A 452 -31.22 -3.99 -25.19
CA THR A 452 -32.43 -3.18 -24.94
C THR A 452 -32.19 -1.67 -24.97
N GLY A 453 -30.96 -1.21 -24.74
CA GLY A 453 -30.63 0.22 -24.72
C GLY A 453 -30.67 0.85 -26.11
N SER A 454 -31.04 2.12 -26.22
CA SER A 454 -30.90 2.85 -27.49
C SER A 454 -29.42 2.90 -27.91
N LEU A 455 -29.10 2.71 -29.18
CA LEU A 455 -27.73 2.64 -29.71
C LEU A 455 -26.85 1.54 -29.07
N SER A 456 -27.43 0.59 -28.33
CA SER A 456 -26.67 -0.49 -27.71
C SER A 456 -26.25 -1.55 -28.73
N VAL A 457 -25.15 -2.24 -28.44
CA VAL A 457 -24.57 -3.25 -29.32
C VAL A 457 -24.27 -4.52 -28.54
N ILE A 458 -24.76 -5.65 -29.05
CA ILE A 458 -24.27 -6.99 -28.72
C ILE A 458 -23.73 -7.61 -30.00
N GLY A 459 -22.41 -7.79 -30.07
CA GLY A 459 -21.73 -8.29 -31.27
C GLY A 459 -21.92 -9.79 -31.53
N GLY A 460 -22.37 -10.55 -30.52
CA GLY A 460 -22.63 -11.99 -30.63
C GLY A 460 -22.57 -12.69 -29.27
N GLY A 461 -22.19 -13.97 -29.28
CA GLY A 461 -22.07 -14.79 -28.07
C GLY A 461 -23.42 -15.29 -27.54
N SER A 462 -23.49 -15.54 -26.23
CA SER A 462 -24.67 -16.04 -25.55
C SER A 462 -25.00 -15.26 -24.28
N SER A 463 -26.29 -15.13 -23.98
CA SER A 463 -26.77 -14.71 -22.66
C SER A 463 -26.31 -13.31 -22.23
N ASN A 464 -25.97 -12.43 -23.18
CA ASN A 464 -25.45 -11.09 -22.91
C ASN A 464 -26.58 -10.06 -22.76
N ILE A 465 -26.36 -9.05 -21.93
CA ILE A 465 -27.28 -7.91 -21.69
C ILE A 465 -26.55 -6.61 -22.00
N ALA A 466 -27.13 -5.75 -22.84
CA ALA A 466 -26.68 -4.37 -23.06
C ALA A 466 -27.88 -3.43 -22.88
N ASN A 467 -28.02 -2.87 -21.67
CA ASN A 467 -29.32 -2.38 -21.21
C ASN A 467 -29.55 -0.88 -21.43
N ASP A 468 -28.50 -0.06 -21.29
CA ASP A 468 -28.56 1.40 -21.29
C ASP A 468 -28.06 2.02 -22.60
N LEU A 469 -28.23 3.34 -22.72
CA LEU A 469 -27.84 4.13 -23.90
C LEU A 469 -26.38 3.88 -24.30
N GLY A 470 -26.15 3.45 -25.54
CA GLY A 470 -24.82 3.30 -26.12
C GLY A 470 -23.94 2.25 -25.45
N THR A 471 -24.52 1.31 -24.69
CA THR A 471 -23.77 0.20 -24.08
C THR A 471 -23.27 -0.78 -25.12
N VAL A 472 -22.07 -1.33 -24.91
CA VAL A 472 -21.45 -2.27 -25.86
C VAL A 472 -21.05 -3.55 -25.13
N VAL A 473 -21.51 -4.68 -25.63
CA VAL A 473 -20.96 -6.02 -25.34
C VAL A 473 -20.41 -6.59 -26.65
N GLY A 474 -19.10 -6.74 -26.75
CA GLY A 474 -18.48 -7.28 -27.98
C GLY A 474 -18.89 -8.73 -28.26
N GLY A 475 -19.13 -9.52 -27.22
CA GLY A 475 -19.62 -10.90 -27.30
C GLY A 475 -19.42 -11.64 -25.97
N GLY A 476 -19.09 -12.92 -26.03
CA GLY A 476 -18.84 -13.75 -24.85
C GLY A 476 -20.09 -14.38 -24.27
N ASP A 477 -20.03 -14.81 -23.01
CA ASP A 477 -21.12 -15.52 -22.33
C ASP A 477 -21.54 -14.79 -21.05
N ASN A 478 -22.83 -14.54 -20.89
CA ASN A 478 -23.41 -14.01 -19.65
C ASN A 478 -22.80 -12.66 -19.18
N ASN A 479 -22.44 -11.76 -20.10
CA ASN A 479 -21.96 -10.43 -19.75
C ASN A 479 -23.12 -9.44 -19.60
N THR A 480 -23.06 -8.56 -18.61
CA THR A 480 -24.09 -7.56 -18.33
C THR A 480 -23.52 -6.15 -18.38
N ALA A 481 -23.75 -5.44 -19.49
CA ALA A 481 -23.41 -4.03 -19.61
C ALA A 481 -24.57 -3.12 -19.19
N LYS A 482 -24.39 -2.42 -18.06
CA LYS A 482 -25.32 -1.41 -17.54
C LYS A 482 -24.55 -0.12 -17.24
N GLY A 483 -25.20 1.02 -17.38
CA GLY A 483 -24.61 2.35 -17.34
C GLY A 483 -24.35 2.90 -18.74
N THR A 484 -24.80 4.13 -18.98
CA THR A 484 -24.69 4.83 -20.27
C THR A 484 -23.24 4.84 -20.78
N TYR A 485 -23.03 4.40 -22.03
CA TYR A 485 -21.72 4.26 -22.69
C TYR A 485 -20.73 3.32 -21.98
N SER A 486 -21.20 2.38 -21.16
CA SER A 486 -20.32 1.33 -20.62
C SER A 486 -19.97 0.28 -21.68
N THR A 487 -18.79 -0.33 -21.54
CA THR A 487 -18.25 -1.28 -22.51
C THR A 487 -17.75 -2.55 -21.83
N ILE A 488 -18.15 -3.70 -22.36
CA ILE A 488 -17.56 -5.01 -22.07
C ILE A 488 -17.08 -5.59 -23.39
N ALA A 489 -15.77 -5.73 -23.61
CA ALA A 489 -15.30 -6.23 -24.90
C ALA A 489 -15.60 -7.72 -25.13
N GLY A 490 -15.74 -8.52 -24.06
CA GLY A 490 -16.12 -9.93 -24.12
C GLY A 490 -15.90 -10.65 -22.79
N GLY A 491 -15.53 -11.93 -22.85
CA GLY A 491 -15.29 -12.76 -21.67
C GLY A 491 -16.56 -13.43 -21.13
N GLN A 492 -16.56 -13.83 -19.87
CA GLN A 492 -17.68 -14.51 -19.23
C GLN A 492 -18.08 -13.86 -17.91
N GLY A 493 -19.37 -13.62 -17.70
CA GLY A 493 -19.89 -13.18 -16.40
C GLY A 493 -19.49 -11.76 -15.97
N ASN A 494 -18.98 -10.93 -16.88
CA ASN A 494 -18.53 -9.58 -16.54
C ASN A 494 -19.72 -8.62 -16.39
N THR A 495 -19.63 -7.66 -15.47
CA THR A 495 -20.71 -6.70 -15.20
C THR A 495 -20.20 -5.26 -15.07
N THR A 496 -20.74 -4.37 -15.90
CA THR A 496 -20.65 -2.91 -15.70
C THR A 496 -21.98 -2.38 -15.13
N ARG A 497 -21.97 -1.30 -14.34
CA ARG A 497 -23.22 -0.70 -13.78
C ARG A 497 -23.42 0.79 -14.00
N LEU A 498 -22.38 1.60 -13.92
CA LEU A 498 -22.50 3.06 -14.03
C LEU A 498 -21.80 3.58 -15.29
N SER A 499 -22.10 4.83 -15.66
CA SER A 499 -21.73 5.39 -16.96
C SER A 499 -20.22 5.39 -17.19
N PHE A 500 -19.82 5.14 -18.45
CA PHE A 500 -18.42 5.11 -18.91
C PHE A 500 -17.52 4.06 -18.24
N SER A 501 -18.08 3.11 -17.50
CA SER A 501 -17.30 1.99 -16.97
C SER A 501 -16.88 1.03 -18.08
N THR A 502 -15.70 0.44 -17.94
CA THR A 502 -15.09 -0.39 -18.99
C THR A 502 -14.55 -1.69 -18.41
N ILE A 503 -14.89 -2.81 -19.03
CA ILE A 503 -14.27 -4.11 -18.81
C ILE A 503 -13.68 -4.62 -20.12
N GLY A 504 -12.36 -4.81 -20.17
CA GLY A 504 -11.68 -5.31 -21.37
C GLY A 504 -11.94 -6.80 -21.64
N GLY A 505 -12.37 -7.58 -20.64
CA GLY A 505 -12.75 -8.98 -20.78
C GLY A 505 -12.53 -9.77 -19.49
N GLY A 506 -12.22 -11.06 -19.61
CA GLY A 506 -11.92 -11.93 -18.46
C GLY A 506 -13.16 -12.64 -17.89
N TYR A 507 -13.06 -13.08 -16.64
CA TYR A 507 -14.11 -13.86 -15.96
C TYR A 507 -14.61 -13.14 -14.71
N ALA A 508 -15.92 -12.92 -14.63
CA ALA A 508 -16.61 -12.40 -13.45
C ALA A 508 -16.07 -11.07 -12.90
N ASN A 509 -15.58 -10.19 -13.77
CA ASN A 509 -15.12 -8.86 -13.38
C ASN A 509 -16.29 -7.88 -13.21
N ILE A 510 -16.13 -6.91 -12.32
CA ILE A 510 -17.16 -5.95 -11.94
C ILE A 510 -16.58 -4.53 -11.99
N ALA A 511 -17.19 -3.65 -12.79
CA ALA A 511 -16.88 -2.22 -12.87
C ALA A 511 -18.14 -1.41 -12.56
N ASN A 512 -18.29 -1.02 -11.29
CA ASN A 512 -19.56 -0.59 -10.70
C ASN A 512 -19.74 0.92 -10.54
N SER A 513 -18.74 1.73 -10.92
CA SER A 513 -18.78 3.18 -10.71
C SER A 513 -18.47 3.99 -11.97
N PHE A 514 -18.74 5.29 -11.92
CA PHE A 514 -18.47 6.21 -13.02
C PHE A 514 -17.00 6.14 -13.42
N TYR A 515 -16.73 5.95 -14.72
CA TYR A 515 -15.37 5.85 -15.28
C TYR A 515 -14.49 4.73 -14.69
N SER A 516 -15.07 3.77 -13.95
CA SER A 516 -14.31 2.64 -13.41
C SER A 516 -13.82 1.73 -14.53
N THR A 517 -12.59 1.22 -14.40
CA THR A 517 -11.95 0.41 -15.44
C THR A 517 -11.42 -0.89 -14.87
N VAL A 518 -11.77 -2.01 -15.48
CA VAL A 518 -11.10 -3.30 -15.30
C VAL A 518 -10.56 -3.77 -16.64
N ALA A 519 -9.25 -3.76 -16.85
CA ALA A 519 -8.69 -4.15 -18.15
C ALA A 519 -8.92 -5.65 -18.46
N GLY A 520 -9.02 -6.50 -17.44
CA GLY A 520 -9.33 -7.93 -17.57
C GLY A 520 -9.10 -8.69 -16.26
N GLY A 521 -8.80 -10.00 -16.36
CA GLY A 521 -8.51 -10.85 -15.21
C GLY A 521 -9.71 -11.65 -14.69
N ASN A 522 -9.68 -12.04 -13.43
CA ASN A 522 -10.65 -12.94 -12.81
C ASN A 522 -11.20 -12.37 -11.49
N VAL A 523 -12.51 -12.14 -11.39
CA VAL A 523 -13.16 -11.72 -10.14
C VAL A 523 -12.58 -10.41 -9.58
N ASN A 524 -12.27 -9.44 -10.44
CA ASN A 524 -11.82 -8.11 -10.02
C ASN A 524 -13.00 -7.16 -9.83
N GLU A 525 -12.96 -6.30 -8.81
CA GLU A 525 -14.04 -5.38 -8.45
C GLU A 525 -13.55 -3.92 -8.36
N ALA A 526 -13.83 -3.13 -9.40
CA ALA A 526 -13.61 -1.68 -9.43
C ALA A 526 -14.92 -0.94 -9.10
N THR A 527 -15.12 -0.55 -7.83
CA THR A 527 -16.35 0.11 -7.35
C THR A 527 -16.16 1.59 -7.00
N GLY A 528 -14.94 2.11 -7.07
CA GLY A 528 -14.68 3.54 -6.87
C GLY A 528 -14.86 4.35 -8.15
N GLU A 529 -15.27 5.62 -8.05
CA GLU A 529 -15.30 6.52 -9.22
C GLU A 529 -13.88 6.74 -9.76
N GLN A 530 -13.69 6.63 -11.08
CA GLN A 530 -12.36 6.71 -11.70
C GLN A 530 -11.35 5.69 -11.13
N SER A 531 -11.83 4.61 -10.52
CA SER A 531 -10.97 3.51 -10.04
C SER A 531 -10.50 2.64 -11.21
N ALA A 532 -9.32 2.04 -11.04
CA ALA A 532 -8.72 1.22 -12.08
C ALA A 532 -8.12 -0.08 -11.52
N ILE A 533 -8.41 -1.19 -12.20
CA ILE A 533 -7.76 -2.48 -12.00
C ILE A 533 -7.21 -2.94 -13.35
N LEU A 534 -5.90 -3.08 -13.48
CA LEU A 534 -5.28 -3.42 -14.77
C LEU A 534 -5.27 -4.94 -15.05
N GLY A 535 -5.62 -5.79 -14.09
CA GLY A 535 -5.74 -7.24 -14.27
C GLY A 535 -5.64 -8.01 -12.95
N GLY A 536 -5.18 -9.27 -13.03
CA GLY A 536 -5.00 -10.14 -11.87
C GLY A 536 -6.27 -10.88 -11.44
N SER A 537 -6.28 -11.39 -10.20
CA SER A 537 -7.41 -12.12 -9.63
C SER A 537 -7.83 -11.58 -8.27
N GLY A 538 -9.14 -11.47 -8.00
CA GLY A 538 -9.67 -11.11 -6.68
C GLY A 538 -9.33 -9.70 -6.19
N ASN A 539 -8.90 -8.80 -7.08
CA ASN A 539 -8.48 -7.46 -6.71
C ASN A 539 -9.67 -6.51 -6.51
N LYS A 540 -9.53 -5.53 -5.63
CA LYS A 540 -10.60 -4.58 -5.27
C LYS A 540 -10.10 -3.14 -5.24
N ALA A 541 -10.74 -2.27 -6.00
CA ALA A 541 -10.48 -0.83 -6.03
C ALA A 541 -11.79 -0.08 -5.73
N SER A 542 -11.99 0.34 -4.48
CA SER A 542 -13.35 0.66 -3.98
C SER A 542 -13.70 2.11 -3.77
N ASN A 543 -12.74 3.03 -3.85
CA ASN A 543 -12.97 4.45 -3.61
C ASN A 543 -12.46 5.29 -4.78
N THR A 544 -12.78 6.59 -4.78
CA THR A 544 -12.42 7.48 -5.87
C THR A 544 -10.91 7.51 -6.08
N TYR A 545 -10.46 7.37 -7.33
CA TYR A 545 -9.05 7.28 -7.74
C TYR A 545 -8.27 6.06 -7.22
N ALA A 546 -8.93 5.10 -6.56
CA ALA A 546 -8.25 3.90 -6.10
C ALA A 546 -7.72 3.08 -7.28
N THR A 547 -6.47 2.62 -7.20
CA THR A 547 -5.80 1.91 -8.28
C THR A 547 -5.18 0.61 -7.79
N VAL A 548 -5.46 -0.48 -8.50
CA VAL A 548 -4.75 -1.75 -8.36
C VAL A 548 -4.09 -2.12 -9.70
N GLY A 549 -2.76 -2.17 -9.72
CA GLY A 549 -2.03 -2.51 -10.95
C GLY A 549 -2.19 -3.98 -11.38
N GLY A 550 -2.53 -4.89 -10.46
CA GLY A 550 -2.80 -6.30 -10.75
C GLY A 550 -2.52 -7.19 -9.54
N GLY A 551 -2.09 -8.43 -9.78
CA GLY A 551 -1.75 -9.39 -8.72
C GLY A 551 -2.95 -10.20 -8.22
N ASP A 552 -2.86 -10.71 -6.99
CA ASP A 552 -3.85 -11.62 -6.39
C ASP A 552 -4.38 -11.07 -5.05
N VAL A 553 -5.69 -10.83 -4.94
CA VAL A 553 -6.35 -10.37 -3.71
C VAL A 553 -5.75 -9.06 -3.15
N ASN A 554 -5.52 -8.06 -4.00
CA ASN A 554 -5.06 -6.74 -3.57
C ASN A 554 -6.21 -5.74 -3.46
N TRP A 555 -6.29 -5.04 -2.33
CA TRP A 555 -7.40 -4.12 -2.02
C TRP A 555 -6.90 -2.70 -1.81
N ALA A 556 -7.33 -1.78 -2.67
CA ALA A 556 -7.20 -0.34 -2.52
C ALA A 556 -8.59 0.26 -2.25
N VAL A 557 -8.90 0.59 -0.99
CA VAL A 557 -10.29 0.88 -0.58
C VAL A 557 -10.53 2.30 -0.08
N ALA A 558 -9.51 3.15 -0.09
CA ALA A 558 -9.57 4.55 0.33
C ALA A 558 -9.26 5.52 -0.82
N TYR A 559 -9.55 6.81 -0.62
CA TYR A 559 -9.42 7.85 -1.65
C TYR A 559 -7.96 7.95 -2.14
N GLY A 560 -7.74 7.79 -3.44
CA GLY A 560 -6.40 7.84 -4.04
C GLY A 560 -5.42 6.75 -3.55
N ALA A 561 -5.92 5.68 -2.92
CA ALA A 561 -5.09 4.57 -2.49
C ALA A 561 -4.56 3.77 -3.70
N THR A 562 -3.29 3.38 -3.66
CA THR A 562 -2.64 2.65 -4.75
C THR A 562 -2.02 1.36 -4.25
N VAL A 563 -2.33 0.25 -4.92
CA VAL A 563 -1.59 -1.01 -4.78
C VAL A 563 -1.05 -1.40 -6.16
N ALA A 564 0.25 -1.30 -6.38
CA ALA A 564 0.79 -1.56 -7.72
C ALA A 564 0.69 -3.04 -8.13
N GLY A 565 0.64 -3.98 -7.17
CA GLY A 565 0.45 -5.41 -7.44
C GLY A 565 0.76 -6.27 -6.21
N GLY A 566 1.24 -7.49 -6.43
CA GLY A 566 1.59 -8.44 -5.37
C GLY A 566 0.42 -9.35 -4.96
N THR A 567 0.42 -9.82 -3.72
CA THR A 567 -0.58 -10.76 -3.22
C THR A 567 -1.07 -10.33 -1.83
N HIS A 568 -2.39 -10.32 -1.60
CA HIS A 568 -2.98 -10.00 -0.29
C HIS A 568 -2.51 -8.67 0.32
N ASN A 569 -2.35 -7.62 -0.49
CA ASN A 569 -1.99 -6.29 0.01
C ASN A 569 -3.22 -5.39 0.23
N TRP A 570 -3.24 -4.62 1.31
CA TRP A 570 -4.41 -3.86 1.75
C TRP A 570 -4.09 -2.38 2.06
N ALA A 571 -4.63 -1.45 1.28
CA ALA A 571 -4.46 -0.01 1.46
C ALA A 571 -5.79 0.66 1.90
N HIS A 572 -5.93 0.95 3.20
CA HIS A 572 -7.18 1.41 3.84
C HIS A 572 -7.26 2.91 4.20
N SER A 573 -6.23 3.71 3.93
CA SER A 573 -6.25 5.16 4.21
C SER A 573 -5.97 6.01 2.98
N ASN A 574 -6.28 7.30 3.05
CA ASN A 574 -6.23 8.19 1.90
C ASN A 574 -4.80 8.42 1.44
N PHE A 575 -4.60 8.48 0.12
CA PHE A 575 -3.31 8.75 -0.52
C PHE A 575 -2.20 7.78 -0.10
N THR A 576 -2.58 6.55 0.23
CA THR A 576 -1.63 5.51 0.65
C THR A 576 -1.10 4.73 -0.54
N THR A 577 0.14 4.22 -0.42
CA THR A 577 0.76 3.44 -1.50
C THR A 577 1.36 2.15 -0.98
N ILE A 578 1.00 1.03 -1.60
CA ILE A 578 1.70 -0.24 -1.47
C ILE A 578 2.29 -0.61 -2.83
N SER A 579 3.61 -0.62 -2.97
CA SER A 579 4.23 -0.91 -4.27
C SER A 579 4.21 -2.40 -4.65
N GLY A 580 3.90 -3.30 -3.72
CA GLY A 580 3.72 -4.73 -3.99
C GLY A 580 4.00 -5.61 -2.77
N GLY A 581 4.50 -6.83 -3.02
CA GLY A 581 4.83 -7.81 -1.97
C GLY A 581 3.67 -8.71 -1.57
N LEU A 582 3.78 -9.38 -0.43
CA LEU A 582 2.80 -10.34 0.07
C LEU A 582 2.32 -9.95 1.47
N GLY A 583 1.02 -9.76 1.65
CA GLY A 583 0.41 -9.54 2.97
C GLY A 583 0.70 -8.17 3.59
N ASN A 584 1.07 -7.16 2.81
CA ASN A 584 1.35 -5.83 3.36
C ASN A 584 0.07 -5.04 3.62
N SER A 585 0.02 -4.28 4.70
CA SER A 585 -1.19 -3.56 5.11
C SER A 585 -0.89 -2.12 5.51
N ILE A 586 -1.69 -1.19 5.01
CA ILE A 586 -1.81 0.16 5.53
C ILE A 586 -3.18 0.27 6.16
N LEU A 587 -3.21 0.52 7.47
CA LEU A 587 -4.44 0.52 8.26
C LEU A 587 -5.24 1.82 8.07
N THR A 588 -6.39 1.90 8.74
CA THR A 588 -7.24 3.10 8.75
C THR A 588 -6.61 4.21 9.60
N ASN A 589 -6.88 5.48 9.25
CA ASN A 589 -6.31 6.68 9.90
C ASN A 589 -4.79 6.81 9.73
N SER A 590 -4.27 6.29 8.62
CA SER A 590 -2.84 6.24 8.28
C SER A 590 -2.56 7.01 6.99
N ASP A 591 -3.23 8.15 6.81
CA ASP A 591 -3.18 8.93 5.57
C ASP A 591 -1.73 9.24 5.17
N TYR A 592 -1.47 9.23 3.86
CA TYR A 592 -0.14 9.45 3.26
C TYR A 592 0.93 8.37 3.56
N SER A 593 0.55 7.27 4.22
CA SER A 593 1.50 6.20 4.53
C SER A 593 1.93 5.41 3.29
N THR A 594 3.12 4.83 3.37
CA THR A 594 3.70 4.05 2.28
C THR A 594 4.29 2.73 2.78
N VAL A 595 4.00 1.64 2.06
CA VAL A 595 4.73 0.40 2.16
C VAL A 595 5.38 0.08 0.82
N GLY A 596 6.71 0.15 0.75
CA GLY A 596 7.45 -0.10 -0.49
C GLY A 596 7.39 -1.56 -0.97
N GLY A 597 7.01 -2.50 -0.10
CA GLY A 597 6.79 -3.91 -0.45
C GLY A 597 7.18 -4.85 0.67
N GLY A 598 7.68 -6.05 0.32
CA GLY A 598 8.12 -7.06 1.29
C GLY A 598 7.02 -8.03 1.72
N TYR A 599 7.18 -8.66 2.89
CA TYR A 599 6.25 -9.65 3.43
C TYR A 599 5.67 -9.18 4.77
N SER A 600 4.35 -9.10 4.87
CA SER A 600 3.62 -8.86 6.11
C SER A 600 3.99 -7.55 6.84
N ASN A 601 4.34 -6.50 6.11
CA ASN A 601 4.64 -5.20 6.71
C ASN A 601 3.37 -4.39 6.97
N VAL A 602 3.36 -3.61 8.05
CA VAL A 602 2.22 -2.79 8.47
C VAL A 602 2.64 -1.33 8.66
N ALA A 603 1.90 -0.39 8.07
CA ALA A 603 1.98 1.02 8.41
C ALA A 603 0.62 1.49 8.95
N SER A 604 0.60 2.16 10.11
CA SER A 604 -0.65 2.59 10.76
C SER A 604 -0.64 4.05 11.23
N GLY A 605 0.53 4.69 11.37
CA GLY A 605 0.59 6.11 11.71
C GLY A 605 0.32 6.99 10.50
N VAL A 606 -0.03 8.26 10.71
CA VAL A 606 -0.09 9.24 9.61
C VAL A 606 1.31 9.46 9.05
N ALA A 607 1.44 9.44 7.72
CA ALA A 607 2.71 9.53 7.01
C ALA A 607 3.78 8.51 7.48
N ALA A 608 3.35 7.35 7.97
CA ALA A 608 4.25 6.27 8.34
C ALA A 608 4.83 5.58 7.09
N THR A 609 6.09 5.18 7.15
CA THR A 609 6.77 4.54 6.01
C THR A 609 7.39 3.23 6.43
N VAL A 610 7.10 2.16 5.67
CA VAL A 610 7.88 0.94 5.71
C VAL A 610 8.42 0.69 4.31
N SER A 611 9.71 0.94 4.06
CA SER A 611 10.25 0.78 2.71
C SER A 611 10.25 -0.68 2.24
N GLY A 612 10.26 -1.64 3.16
CA GLY A 612 10.12 -3.06 2.85
C GLY A 612 10.52 -3.97 4.03
N GLY A 613 11.07 -5.14 3.69
CA GLY A 613 11.50 -6.14 4.69
C GLY A 613 10.40 -7.13 5.06
N LEU A 614 10.48 -7.69 6.26
CA LEU A 614 9.59 -8.75 6.74
C LEU A 614 8.99 -8.43 8.11
N MET A 615 7.66 -8.40 8.23
CA MET A 615 6.95 -8.21 9.51
C MET A 615 7.32 -6.91 10.25
N ASN A 616 7.68 -5.85 9.55
CA ASN A 616 7.94 -4.55 10.14
C ASN A 616 6.63 -3.77 10.36
N GLN A 617 6.53 -3.01 11.44
CA GLN A 617 5.31 -2.31 11.85
C GLN A 617 5.62 -0.87 12.25
N ALA A 618 5.10 0.10 11.50
CA ALA A 618 5.24 1.54 11.76
C ALA A 618 3.89 2.08 12.27
N TYR A 619 3.62 1.96 13.57
CA TYR A 619 2.29 2.21 14.15
C TYR A 619 1.98 3.68 14.43
N SER A 620 3.00 4.51 14.63
CA SER A 620 2.82 5.91 15.04
C SER A 620 3.16 6.92 13.96
N ASP A 621 2.60 8.12 14.09
CA ASP A 621 2.76 9.19 13.10
C ASP A 621 4.23 9.51 12.83
N PHE A 622 4.55 9.74 11.56
CA PHE A 622 5.89 10.07 11.07
C PHE A 622 6.97 9.00 11.37
N SER A 623 6.57 7.77 11.69
CA SER A 623 7.51 6.67 11.92
C SER A 623 8.02 6.06 10.61
N CYS A 624 9.27 5.60 10.60
CA CYS A 624 9.90 5.07 9.39
C CYS A 624 10.75 3.83 9.68
N VAL A 625 10.45 2.75 8.96
CA VAL A 625 11.24 1.52 8.92
C VAL A 625 11.79 1.31 7.50
N PRO A 626 13.06 1.64 7.22
CA PRO A 626 13.69 1.40 5.92
C PRO A 626 13.77 -0.08 5.51
N GLY A 627 13.61 -1.04 6.42
CA GLY A 627 13.64 -2.46 6.11
C GLY A 627 13.95 -3.33 7.33
N GLY A 628 14.58 -4.48 7.10
CA GLY A 628 14.91 -5.43 8.16
C GLY A 628 13.76 -6.38 8.46
N ARG A 629 13.75 -6.97 9.67
CA ARG A 629 12.70 -7.92 10.08
C ARG A 629 12.24 -7.71 11.51
N GLY A 630 10.93 -7.56 11.72
CA GLY A 630 10.31 -7.58 13.04
C GLY A 630 10.48 -6.32 13.89
N LEU A 631 10.79 -5.16 13.28
CA LEU A 631 10.83 -3.91 14.04
C LEU A 631 9.42 -3.30 14.16
N ILE A 632 9.04 -2.94 15.38
CA ILE A 632 7.75 -2.32 15.72
C ILE A 632 8.00 -0.93 16.32
N LEU A 633 7.56 0.13 15.65
CA LEU A 633 7.69 1.51 16.10
C LEU A 633 6.33 2.05 16.59
N ASN A 634 6.19 2.16 17.91
CA ASN A 634 5.02 2.70 18.63
C ASN A 634 5.22 4.14 19.14
N GLY A 635 6.40 4.73 18.94
CA GLY A 635 6.67 6.13 19.26
C GLY A 635 6.63 7.00 18.01
N SER A 636 5.86 8.08 18.02
CA SER A 636 5.80 9.04 16.91
C SER A 636 7.17 9.67 16.64
N GLY A 637 7.45 9.96 15.37
CA GLY A 637 8.71 10.58 14.93
C GLY A 637 9.93 9.66 14.99
N SER A 638 9.72 8.34 15.11
CA SER A 638 10.81 7.38 15.27
C SER A 638 11.29 6.80 13.95
N PHE A 639 12.57 6.47 13.88
CA PHE A 639 13.20 5.85 12.72
C PHE A 639 13.95 4.61 13.15
N GLY A 640 13.91 3.52 12.38
CA GLY A 640 14.81 2.44 12.72
C GLY A 640 14.88 1.24 11.80
N PHE A 641 15.92 0.45 12.04
CA PHE A 641 16.23 -0.75 11.27
C PHE A 641 16.59 -1.89 12.22
N LEU A 642 16.04 -3.09 11.97
CA LEU A 642 16.39 -4.30 12.70
C LEU A 642 16.96 -5.35 11.73
N GLY A 643 18.29 -5.46 11.73
CA GLY A 643 19.03 -6.45 10.96
C GLY A 643 19.00 -7.83 11.61
N GLY A 644 19.41 -8.87 10.87
CA GLY A 644 19.78 -10.18 11.42
C GLY A 644 18.73 -10.94 12.26
N ASN A 645 17.49 -10.47 12.35
CA ASN A 645 16.45 -11.07 13.20
C ASN A 645 15.86 -12.32 12.54
N VAL A 646 16.50 -13.47 12.72
CA VAL A 646 16.06 -14.76 12.16
C VAL A 646 15.15 -15.56 13.10
N GLY A 647 15.07 -15.19 14.38
CA GLY A 647 14.46 -16.00 15.45
C GLY A 647 13.12 -15.52 16.03
N GLY A 648 12.47 -14.50 15.43
CA GLY A 648 11.19 -13.97 15.95
C GLY A 648 11.33 -13.09 17.19
N ASN A 649 12.51 -12.50 17.40
CA ASN A 649 12.76 -11.53 18.47
C ASN A 649 12.37 -10.13 17.99
N ASP A 650 11.08 -9.94 17.75
CA ASP A 650 10.55 -8.66 17.30
C ASP A 650 10.85 -7.58 18.36
N MET A 651 11.30 -6.41 17.91
CA MET A 651 11.74 -5.33 18.78
C MET A 651 10.69 -4.22 18.76
N THR A 652 10.08 -3.92 19.91
CA THR A 652 9.11 -2.83 20.04
C THR A 652 9.75 -1.60 20.67
N ILE A 653 9.69 -0.48 19.96
CA ILE A 653 10.16 0.83 20.44
C ILE A 653 8.95 1.74 20.67
N SER A 654 8.62 1.96 21.94
CA SER A 654 7.52 2.85 22.35
C SER A 654 7.96 4.29 22.63
N ALA A 655 9.26 4.56 22.67
CA ALA A 655 9.78 5.91 22.89
C ALA A 655 9.58 6.79 21.65
N ILE A 656 9.13 8.04 21.83
CA ILE A 656 8.94 9.01 20.75
C ILE A 656 10.29 9.59 20.29
N ASN A 657 10.35 10.12 19.06
CA ASN A 657 11.53 10.77 18.47
C ASN A 657 12.82 9.95 18.60
N THR A 658 12.71 8.63 18.44
CA THR A 658 13.81 7.69 18.71
C THR A 658 14.36 7.11 17.41
N ALA A 659 15.69 7.16 17.25
CA ALA A 659 16.39 6.43 16.21
C ALA A 659 16.92 5.10 16.78
N VAL A 660 16.55 3.95 16.19
CA VAL A 660 16.98 2.62 16.63
C VAL A 660 17.67 1.85 15.51
N PHE A 661 18.82 1.25 15.82
CA PHE A 661 19.56 0.37 14.93
C PHE A 661 19.86 -0.93 15.68
N GLY A 662 19.05 -1.96 15.45
CA GLY A 662 19.16 -3.25 16.11
C GLY A 662 19.92 -4.25 15.26
N ASN A 663 20.82 -5.02 15.88
CA ASN A 663 21.60 -6.09 15.25
C ASN A 663 22.35 -5.64 13.97
N THR A 664 22.82 -4.40 13.97
CA THR A 664 23.60 -3.81 12.89
C THR A 664 24.65 -2.88 13.47
N ASP A 665 25.78 -2.75 12.77
CA ASP A 665 26.76 -1.73 13.08
C ASP A 665 26.36 -0.38 12.45
N LEU A 666 26.69 0.74 13.11
CA LEU A 666 26.56 2.09 12.56
C LEU A 666 27.95 2.60 12.15
N TRP A 667 28.21 2.64 10.85
CA TRP A 667 29.51 3.06 10.31
C TRP A 667 29.51 4.55 9.95
N LEU A 668 30.53 5.28 10.42
CA LEU A 668 30.87 6.63 9.92
C LEU A 668 32.04 6.49 8.93
N ALA A 669 31.73 6.30 7.65
CA ALA A 669 32.74 6.02 6.62
C ALA A 669 33.20 7.29 5.87
N ASN A 670 34.42 7.24 5.32
CA ASN A 670 34.90 8.19 4.33
C ASN A 670 35.53 7.45 3.13
N ASN A 671 35.25 7.93 1.92
CA ASN A 671 35.90 7.43 0.70
C ASN A 671 36.42 8.58 -0.18
N ASP A 672 36.39 9.81 0.35
CA ASP A 672 36.84 11.04 -0.30
C ASP A 672 38.07 11.64 0.38
N ASN A 673 38.76 10.84 1.20
CA ASN A 673 39.93 11.23 1.97
C ASN A 673 39.70 12.35 3.01
N ASN A 674 38.44 12.62 3.38
CA ASN A 674 38.10 13.56 4.45
C ASN A 674 37.51 12.81 5.65
N THR A 675 38.08 12.98 6.84
CA THR A 675 37.51 12.40 8.08
C THR A 675 36.10 12.90 8.35
N ARG A 676 35.21 12.02 8.81
CA ARG A 676 33.84 12.35 9.22
C ARG A 676 33.68 12.37 10.73
N SER A 677 32.60 13.01 11.18
CA SER A 677 32.28 13.15 12.59
C SER A 677 30.78 12.96 12.83
N LEU A 678 30.41 12.24 13.89
CA LEU A 678 29.07 12.28 14.47
C LEU A 678 28.96 13.55 15.31
N ARG A 679 28.04 14.45 14.98
CA ARG A 679 27.90 15.78 15.61
C ARG A 679 26.61 15.89 16.41
N PHE A 680 26.70 16.55 17.55
CA PHE A 680 25.61 16.91 18.46
C PHE A 680 25.56 18.43 18.57
N TYR A 681 24.60 19.04 17.88
CA TYR A 681 24.42 20.49 17.84
C TYR A 681 23.73 21.01 19.10
N GLU A 682 23.91 22.29 19.39
CA GLU A 682 23.19 22.98 20.47
C GLU A 682 21.67 23.00 20.23
N GLN A 683 20.89 23.12 21.31
CA GLN A 683 19.43 23.18 21.22
C GLN A 683 18.99 24.39 20.40
N TYR A 684 18.06 24.17 19.47
CA TYR A 684 17.50 25.21 18.64
C TYR A 684 15.98 25.03 18.43
N SER A 685 15.24 26.14 18.33
CA SER A 685 13.77 26.12 18.27
C SER A 685 13.17 27.19 17.32
N SER A 686 13.87 27.55 16.24
CA SER A 686 13.35 28.50 15.25
C SER A 686 13.24 27.86 13.86
N SER A 687 12.27 28.31 13.07
CA SER A 687 12.04 27.83 11.70
C SER A 687 13.09 28.35 10.73
N GLY A 688 13.69 27.49 9.91
CA GLY A 688 14.68 27.88 8.89
C GLY A 688 15.69 26.76 8.60
N ASN A 689 16.79 27.11 7.95
CA ASN A 689 17.86 26.15 7.65
C ASN A 689 18.54 25.69 8.95
N PHE A 690 18.58 24.38 9.17
CA PHE A 690 19.35 23.76 10.24
C PHE A 690 20.68 23.20 9.69
N PRO A 691 21.80 23.33 10.41
CA PRO A 691 21.97 24.13 11.63
C PRO A 691 22.07 25.63 11.29
N ASN A 692 21.48 26.48 12.12
CA ASN A 692 21.54 27.94 11.94
C ASN A 692 22.69 28.59 12.74
N GLY A 693 23.36 27.81 13.60
CA GLY A 693 24.57 28.16 14.36
C GLY A 693 25.72 27.19 14.03
N THR A 694 26.92 27.52 14.48
CA THR A 694 28.14 26.77 14.16
C THR A 694 28.60 25.81 15.27
N ASN A 695 27.99 25.86 16.46
CA ASN A 695 28.49 25.14 17.63
C ASN A 695 27.92 23.72 17.72
N TYR A 696 28.80 22.76 18.03
CA TYR A 696 28.44 21.36 18.25
C TYR A 696 29.55 20.66 19.05
N VAL A 697 29.20 19.56 19.73
CA VAL A 697 30.15 18.57 20.25
C VAL A 697 30.18 17.39 19.28
N ALA A 698 31.32 16.75 19.02
CA ALA A 698 31.38 15.66 18.05
C ALA A 698 32.40 14.56 18.38
N PHE A 699 32.09 13.35 17.94
CA PHE A 699 33.05 12.27 17.80
C PHE A 699 33.58 12.25 16.36
N LYS A 700 34.88 12.45 16.19
CA LYS A 700 35.52 12.53 14.88
C LYS A 700 36.52 11.38 14.72
N ALA A 701 36.46 10.71 13.56
CA ALA A 701 37.44 9.70 13.23
C ALA A 701 38.85 10.32 13.10
N PRO A 702 39.92 9.63 13.56
CA PRO A 702 41.29 10.10 13.37
C PRO A 702 41.67 10.13 11.88
N ASN A 703 42.65 10.95 11.51
CA ASN A 703 43.12 11.07 10.12
C ASN A 703 43.77 9.77 9.60
N SER A 704 44.39 8.99 10.49
CA SER A 704 45.00 7.68 10.19
C SER A 704 45.19 6.91 11.50
N VAL A 705 45.03 5.58 11.44
CA VAL A 705 45.34 4.63 12.52
C VAL A 705 46.09 3.44 11.92
N ALA A 706 47.09 2.91 12.64
CA ALA A 706 47.95 1.84 12.14
C ALA A 706 47.30 0.44 12.20
N ASN A 707 46.37 0.23 13.12
CA ASN A 707 45.61 -1.01 13.33
C ASN A 707 44.16 -0.65 13.71
N ASP A 708 43.25 -1.62 13.68
CA ASP A 708 41.88 -1.45 14.18
C ASP A 708 41.88 -1.04 15.66
N VAL A 709 41.15 0.03 15.98
CA VAL A 709 40.98 0.53 17.34
C VAL A 709 39.52 0.38 17.74
N THR A 710 39.25 -0.49 18.71
CA THR A 710 37.91 -0.66 19.31
C THR A 710 37.94 -0.09 20.72
N TRP A 711 37.01 0.78 21.10
CA TRP A 711 36.92 1.27 22.48
C TRP A 711 35.73 0.62 23.17
N THR A 712 35.99 -0.37 24.02
CA THR A 712 34.95 -1.04 24.80
C THR A 712 34.65 -0.24 26.06
N LEU A 713 33.37 0.06 26.31
CA LEU A 713 32.91 0.74 27.52
C LEU A 713 33.06 -0.16 28.77
N PRO A 714 33.21 0.41 29.98
CA PRO A 714 33.20 -0.36 31.22
C PRO A 714 31.87 -1.08 31.45
N ASN A 715 31.92 -2.21 32.15
CA ASN A 715 30.75 -3.04 32.48
C ASN A 715 29.86 -2.46 33.60
N ALA A 716 30.28 -1.37 34.24
CA ALA A 716 29.55 -0.68 35.30
C ALA A 716 29.70 0.83 35.15
N ASP A 717 28.78 1.57 35.75
CA ASP A 717 28.86 3.02 35.82
C ASP A 717 30.02 3.47 36.74
N GLY A 718 30.48 4.71 36.54
CA GLY A 718 31.50 5.34 37.37
C GLY A 718 30.91 5.92 38.66
N THR A 719 31.75 6.11 39.67
CA THR A 719 31.37 6.90 40.85
C THR A 719 31.60 8.39 40.60
N ASN A 720 30.91 9.24 41.37
CA ASN A 720 31.09 10.70 41.31
C ASN A 720 32.59 11.09 41.35
N GLY A 721 33.03 11.93 40.41
CA GLY A 721 34.43 12.37 40.27
C GLY A 721 35.31 11.50 39.37
N GLN A 722 34.78 10.45 38.75
CA GLN A 722 35.52 9.64 37.78
C GLN A 722 35.27 10.07 36.33
N VAL A 723 36.25 9.83 35.46
CA VAL A 723 36.17 10.04 34.00
C VAL A 723 36.51 8.77 33.24
N LEU A 724 35.92 8.59 32.06
CA LEU A 724 36.32 7.53 31.12
C LEU A 724 37.71 7.85 30.54
N SER A 725 38.65 6.93 30.69
CA SER A 725 40.00 7.03 30.14
C SER A 725 40.38 5.76 29.38
N THR A 726 41.17 5.92 28.32
CA THR A 726 41.81 4.83 27.57
C THR A 726 43.26 4.69 28.00
N ASN A 727 43.74 3.45 28.16
CA ASN A 727 45.15 3.15 28.40
C ASN A 727 45.92 2.82 27.09
N GLY A 728 45.30 3.02 25.93
CA GLY A 728 45.86 2.67 24.63
C GLY A 728 45.61 1.22 24.18
N ASN A 729 45.01 0.37 25.02
CA ASN A 729 44.74 -1.05 24.74
C ASN A 729 43.25 -1.36 24.54
N SER A 730 42.53 -0.49 23.82
CA SER A 730 41.16 -0.77 23.37
C SER A 730 40.08 -0.96 24.46
N SER A 731 40.40 -0.67 25.73
CA SER A 731 39.43 -0.66 26.84
C SER A 731 39.34 0.73 27.45
N LEU A 732 38.11 1.21 27.63
CA LEU A 732 37.83 2.37 28.47
C LEU A 732 37.65 1.92 29.92
N SER A 733 38.03 2.78 30.85
CA SER A 733 37.90 2.54 32.30
C SER A 733 37.56 3.83 33.03
N TRP A 734 36.76 3.74 34.09
CA TRP A 734 36.53 4.85 35.00
C TRP A 734 37.76 5.07 35.87
N ILE A 735 38.37 6.25 35.77
CA ILE A 735 39.50 6.66 36.62
C ILE A 735 39.10 7.87 37.44
N THR A 736 39.55 7.94 38.69
CA THR A 736 39.53 9.19 39.45
C THR A 736 40.70 10.03 38.97
N ILE A 737 40.46 11.27 38.54
CA ILE A 737 41.55 12.19 38.22
C ILE A 737 42.19 12.60 39.54
N SER A 738 43.27 11.92 39.93
CA SER A 738 44.20 12.44 40.94
C SER A 738 45.17 13.39 40.27
N THR A 739 45.53 14.49 40.93
CA THR A 739 46.81 15.16 40.64
C THR A 739 47.90 14.15 41.00
N SER A 740 48.29 13.33 40.04
CA SER A 740 49.30 12.30 40.21
C SER A 740 50.35 12.48 39.13
N GLY A 741 51.60 12.47 39.55
CA GLY A 741 52.75 12.78 38.71
C GLY A 741 53.87 13.37 39.56
N ALA A 742 55.08 13.37 39.01
CA ALA A 742 56.21 14.02 39.65
C ALA A 742 55.92 15.52 39.79
N ALA A 743 56.18 16.07 40.97
CA ALA A 743 56.28 17.50 41.13
C ALA A 743 57.51 18.01 40.38
N GLY A 744 57.38 19.19 39.77
CA GLY A 744 58.46 19.85 39.04
C GLY A 744 58.78 21.22 39.62
N GLY A 745 59.95 21.76 39.29
CA GLY A 745 60.43 23.05 39.80
C GLY A 745 60.89 22.97 41.25
N ASP A 746 60.41 23.88 42.09
CA ASP A 746 60.78 24.02 43.51
C ASP A 746 60.18 22.95 44.42
N LEU A 747 59.43 22.02 43.83
CA LEU A 747 58.76 20.90 44.49
C LEU A 747 59.31 19.57 43.95
N SER A 748 59.50 18.60 44.84
CA SER A 748 59.89 17.21 44.56
C SER A 748 58.88 16.23 45.16
N GLY A 749 59.01 14.94 44.83
CA GLY A 749 58.03 13.93 45.19
C GLY A 749 56.87 13.90 44.20
N THR A 750 55.71 13.46 44.66
CA THR A 750 54.53 13.28 43.80
C THR A 750 53.32 14.03 44.36
N TYR A 751 52.52 14.61 43.46
CA TYR A 751 51.20 15.11 43.84
C TYR A 751 50.33 13.99 44.42
N PRO A 752 49.41 14.29 45.36
CA PRO A 752 48.98 15.64 45.79
C PRO A 752 49.86 16.29 46.87
N ASN A 753 50.81 15.56 47.45
CA ASN A 753 51.63 16.04 48.59
C ASN A 753 53.11 16.19 48.20
N PRO A 754 53.46 17.09 47.28
CA PRO A 754 54.86 17.31 46.97
C PRO A 754 55.56 18.06 48.12
N VAL A 755 56.88 17.89 48.22
CA VAL A 755 57.72 18.55 49.23
C VAL A 755 58.66 19.53 48.55
N ILE A 756 58.91 20.68 49.17
CA ILE A 756 59.88 21.65 48.67
C ILE A 756 61.26 21.00 48.55
N VAL A 757 61.93 21.16 47.40
CA VAL A 757 63.26 20.57 47.20
C VAL A 757 64.27 21.23 48.14
N SER A 758 65.21 20.44 48.68
CA SER A 758 66.31 20.99 49.47
C SER A 758 67.05 22.08 48.68
N GLY A 759 67.06 23.31 49.23
CA GLY A 759 67.70 24.47 48.60
C GLY A 759 66.83 25.21 47.58
N ALA A 760 65.58 24.81 47.35
CA ALA A 760 64.67 25.54 46.45
C ALA A 760 64.38 26.96 46.98
N VAL A 761 64.16 27.10 48.29
CA VAL A 761 63.99 28.43 48.91
C VAL A 761 65.36 29.05 49.18
N THR A 762 65.80 29.88 48.23
CA THR A 762 66.95 30.79 48.37
C THR A 762 66.53 32.18 48.84
N SER A 763 67.47 33.07 49.16
CA SER A 763 67.18 34.46 49.58
C SER A 763 66.35 35.24 48.56
N SER A 764 66.40 34.94 47.26
CA SER A 764 65.56 35.60 46.25
C SER A 764 64.08 35.19 46.34
N HIS A 765 63.77 34.10 47.04
CA HIS A 765 62.41 33.62 47.28
C HIS A 765 61.79 34.18 48.57
N ILE A 766 62.57 34.91 49.38
CA ILE A 766 62.13 35.52 50.64
C ILE A 766 62.34 37.03 50.51
N SER A 767 61.25 37.80 50.48
CA SER A 767 61.35 39.26 50.44
C SER A 767 61.90 39.81 51.76
N ASP A 768 62.78 40.82 51.68
CA ASP A 768 63.36 41.47 52.85
C ASP A 768 62.28 41.98 53.82
N GLY A 769 62.49 41.70 55.12
CA GLY A 769 61.59 42.13 56.21
C GLY A 769 60.30 41.32 56.36
N THR A 770 60.07 40.27 55.57
CA THR A 770 58.83 39.48 55.64
C THR A 770 58.84 38.36 56.67
N ILE A 771 60.01 37.87 57.08
CA ILE A 771 60.13 36.90 58.20
C ILE A 771 60.10 37.69 59.51
N VAL A 772 58.95 37.67 60.20
CA VAL A 772 58.78 38.27 61.53
C VAL A 772 58.95 37.22 62.63
N ASN A 773 59.05 37.65 63.89
CA ASN A 773 59.23 36.73 65.04
C ASN A 773 58.15 35.64 65.12
N ALA A 774 56.93 35.90 64.66
CA ALA A 774 55.83 34.93 64.66
C ALA A 774 56.01 33.82 63.61
N ASP A 775 56.74 34.07 62.53
CA ASP A 775 56.99 33.10 61.45
C ASP A 775 58.06 32.07 61.84
N VAL A 776 58.87 32.39 62.85
CA VAL A 776 59.88 31.50 63.40
C VAL A 776 59.30 30.77 64.61
N SER A 777 59.11 29.46 64.49
CA SER A 777 58.67 28.62 65.60
C SER A 777 59.55 28.84 66.84
N PRO A 778 58.98 28.94 68.06
CA PRO A 778 59.77 29.03 69.30
C PRO A 778 60.70 27.84 69.54
N THR A 779 60.46 26.72 68.84
CA THR A 779 61.31 25.51 68.88
C THR A 779 62.31 25.43 67.73
N ALA A 780 62.38 26.45 66.87
CA ALA A 780 63.31 26.48 65.75
C ALA A 780 64.76 26.48 66.25
N ALA A 781 65.51 25.43 65.91
CA ALA A 781 66.91 25.27 66.27
C ALA A 781 67.84 26.12 65.37
N ILE A 782 67.63 27.45 65.35
CA ILE A 782 68.50 28.38 64.63
C ILE A 782 69.82 28.48 65.40
N ALA A 783 70.89 27.90 64.86
CA ALA A 783 72.21 27.98 65.48
C ALA A 783 72.68 29.44 65.59
N TYR A 784 73.23 29.84 66.74
CA TYR A 784 73.75 31.19 66.97
C TYR A 784 74.78 31.64 65.93
N SER A 785 75.55 30.71 65.35
CA SER A 785 76.50 31.00 64.27
C SER A 785 75.85 31.49 62.97
N LYS A 786 74.53 31.31 62.81
CA LYS A 786 73.74 31.79 61.69
C LYS A 786 73.12 33.18 61.94
N LEU A 787 73.29 33.75 63.14
CA LEU A 787 72.83 35.09 63.51
C LEU A 787 74.04 36.04 63.57
N ASN A 788 74.06 37.07 62.71
CA ASN A 788 75.09 38.10 62.78
C ASN A 788 74.71 39.15 63.83
N LEU A 789 75.16 38.96 65.08
CA LEU A 789 74.86 39.84 66.22
C LEU A 789 75.93 40.90 66.49
N VAL A 790 76.94 41.01 65.63
CA VAL A 790 78.03 41.99 65.79
C VAL A 790 77.47 43.41 65.65
N ASN A 791 77.64 44.23 66.69
CA ASN A 791 77.08 45.59 66.81
C ASN A 791 75.55 45.67 66.80
N SER A 792 74.85 44.55 66.93
CA SER A 792 73.38 44.51 66.91
C SER A 792 72.74 44.46 68.30
N ILE A 793 73.54 44.20 69.35
CA ILE A 793 73.05 44.18 70.74
C ILE A 793 72.87 45.61 71.25
N GLN A 794 71.63 46.01 71.48
CA GLN A 794 71.23 47.31 72.04
C GLN A 794 70.96 47.20 73.55
N ASN A 795 70.85 48.32 74.25
CA ASN A 795 70.54 48.32 75.69
C ASN A 795 69.24 47.59 76.03
N SER A 796 68.25 47.58 75.13
CA SER A 796 67.00 46.84 75.31
C SER A 796 67.18 45.32 75.29
N ASP A 797 68.24 44.82 74.65
CA ASP A 797 68.56 43.39 74.60
C ASP A 797 69.19 42.91 75.91
N ILE A 798 69.59 43.84 76.79
CA ILE A 798 70.16 43.59 78.12
C ILE A 798 69.10 43.93 79.17
N VAL A 799 68.34 42.94 79.60
CA VAL A 799 67.33 43.12 80.67
C VAL A 799 67.97 43.44 82.03
N ALA A 800 67.21 44.00 82.97
CA ALA A 800 67.69 44.26 84.32
C ALA A 800 68.25 42.98 84.96
N ASN A 801 69.45 43.08 85.56
CA ASN A 801 70.23 41.96 86.09
C ASN A 801 70.76 40.96 85.03
N ALA A 802 70.67 41.26 83.74
CA ALA A 802 71.23 40.39 82.70
C ALA A 802 72.76 40.26 82.81
N ILE A 803 73.45 41.30 83.28
CA ILE A 803 74.88 41.26 83.62
C ILE A 803 75.02 41.21 85.15
N THR A 804 75.06 40.00 85.68
CA THR A 804 75.35 39.72 87.09
C THR A 804 76.86 39.79 87.34
N THR A 805 77.27 39.89 88.61
CA THR A 805 78.70 39.77 89.00
C THR A 805 79.35 38.52 88.42
N SER A 806 78.60 37.43 88.29
CA SER A 806 79.07 36.18 87.68
C SER A 806 79.44 36.28 86.19
N LYS A 807 78.81 37.23 85.49
CA LYS A 807 79.00 37.46 84.05
C LYS A 807 80.06 38.52 83.78
N VAL A 808 80.64 39.10 84.83
CA VAL A 808 81.75 40.06 84.76
C VAL A 808 82.93 39.45 85.50
N ALA A 809 83.94 38.96 84.76
CA ALA A 809 85.10 38.34 85.38
C ALA A 809 85.83 39.33 86.34
N ASN A 810 86.50 38.82 87.37
CA ASN A 810 87.24 39.67 88.31
C ASN A 810 88.31 40.50 87.57
N GLY A 811 88.40 41.79 87.91
CA GLY A 811 89.30 42.74 87.24
C GLY A 811 88.79 43.28 85.90
N THR A 812 87.63 42.82 85.40
CA THR A 812 87.07 43.31 84.13
C THR A 812 86.53 44.73 84.26
N VAL A 813 86.13 45.20 85.44
CA VAL A 813 85.82 46.62 85.69
C VAL A 813 87.09 47.29 86.23
N THR A 814 87.88 47.84 85.32
CA THR A 814 89.09 48.62 85.63
C THR A 814 88.74 50.06 85.94
N THR A 815 89.68 50.83 86.49
CA THR A 815 89.51 52.28 86.71
C THR A 815 89.14 53.02 85.42
N SER A 816 89.70 52.63 84.28
CA SER A 816 89.32 53.18 82.96
C SER A 816 87.88 52.87 82.51
N LYS A 817 87.24 51.86 83.13
CA LYS A 817 85.85 51.48 82.90
C LYS A 817 84.90 52.08 83.93
N MET A 818 85.41 52.86 84.89
CA MET A 818 84.65 53.65 85.86
C MET A 818 84.84 55.14 85.58
N ALA A 819 83.75 55.89 85.40
CA ALA A 819 83.85 57.35 85.21
C ALA A 819 84.26 58.08 86.49
N ASP A 820 84.91 59.24 86.36
CA ASP A 820 85.21 60.11 87.51
C ASP A 820 83.91 60.45 88.27
N SER A 821 83.97 60.43 89.60
CA SER A 821 82.81 60.58 90.51
C SER A 821 81.75 59.48 90.42
N ALA A 822 82.01 58.35 89.73
CA ALA A 822 81.06 57.23 89.67
C ALA A 822 80.74 56.63 91.04
N ILE A 823 81.62 56.78 92.04
CA ILE A 823 81.37 56.40 93.44
C ILE A 823 81.09 57.67 94.25
N SER A 824 79.81 58.02 94.39
CA SER A 824 79.35 59.13 95.23
C SER A 824 79.24 58.73 96.70
N GLY A 825 79.13 59.69 97.62
CA GLY A 825 78.99 59.42 99.06
C GLY A 825 77.80 58.51 99.42
N LEU A 826 76.72 58.50 98.62
CA LEU A 826 75.59 57.56 98.77
C LEU A 826 75.93 56.12 98.36
N LYS A 827 76.97 55.94 97.53
CA LYS A 827 77.48 54.64 97.08
C LYS A 827 78.54 54.08 98.04
N LEU A 828 78.85 54.80 99.13
CA LEU A 828 79.68 54.34 100.25
C LEU A 828 78.78 54.11 101.48
N LEU A 829 78.82 52.92 102.06
CA LEU A 829 78.06 52.60 103.28
C LEU A 829 78.62 53.38 104.49
N THR A 830 77.77 53.74 105.47
CA THR A 830 78.20 54.40 106.71
C THR A 830 79.25 53.53 107.44
N PHE A 831 80.34 54.15 107.92
CA PHE A 831 81.53 53.50 108.50
C PHE A 831 82.37 52.65 107.52
N SER A 832 82.04 52.63 106.22
CA SER A 832 82.82 51.89 105.23
C SER A 832 84.22 52.47 105.02
N VAL A 833 84.46 53.74 105.36
CA VAL A 833 85.81 54.32 105.45
C VAL A 833 86.33 54.12 106.87
N THR A 834 87.16 53.09 107.04
CA THR A 834 87.82 52.76 108.32
C THR A 834 89.27 53.19 108.29
N ASN A 835 90.01 53.00 109.38
CA ASN A 835 91.42 53.37 109.49
C ASN A 835 92.31 52.69 108.42
N ARG A 836 91.89 51.55 107.83
CA ARG A 836 92.61 50.93 106.70
C ARG A 836 92.36 51.63 105.36
N HIS A 837 91.26 52.38 105.27
CA HIS A 837 90.82 53.11 104.08
C HIS A 837 91.29 54.58 104.09
N LEU A 838 91.88 55.06 105.19
CA LEU A 838 92.54 56.37 105.31
C LEU A 838 94.03 56.16 105.62
N ALA A 839 94.91 56.61 104.71
CA ALA A 839 96.35 56.57 104.96
C ALA A 839 96.78 57.57 106.06
N SER A 840 97.93 57.37 106.70
CA SER A 840 98.50 58.35 107.65
C SER A 840 98.64 59.72 107.00
N ASN A 841 98.25 60.79 107.73
CA ASN A 841 98.12 62.18 107.25
C ASN A 841 97.01 62.44 106.21
N ALA A 842 96.10 61.48 105.95
CA ALA A 842 95.00 61.69 105.01
C ALA A 842 93.96 62.71 105.50
N VAL A 843 93.84 62.96 106.80
CA VAL A 843 93.05 64.07 107.36
C VAL A 843 94.02 65.16 107.83
N THR A 844 94.27 66.14 106.95
CA THR A 844 95.12 67.31 107.25
C THR A 844 94.32 68.38 107.96
N THR A 845 94.99 69.41 108.50
CA THR A 845 94.34 70.53 109.19
C THR A 845 93.35 71.27 108.29
N GLU A 846 93.55 71.31 106.96
CA GLU A 846 92.56 71.90 106.04
C GLU A 846 91.28 71.06 105.91
N LYS A 847 91.30 69.80 106.37
CA LYS A 847 90.19 68.85 106.34
C LYS A 847 89.40 68.81 107.67
N ILE A 848 89.75 69.68 108.63
CA ILE A 848 89.05 69.90 109.90
C ILE A 848 88.68 71.38 109.98
N ASP A 849 87.40 71.70 110.11
CA ASP A 849 86.92 73.10 110.12
C ASP A 849 87.37 73.82 111.41
N PRO A 850 88.25 74.84 111.32
CA PRO A 850 88.77 75.56 112.48
C PRO A 850 87.85 76.70 112.95
N THR A 851 86.72 76.94 112.28
CA THR A 851 85.86 78.08 112.62
C THR A 851 85.32 77.99 114.05
N GLY A 852 85.54 79.07 114.83
CA GLY A 852 85.10 79.20 116.22
C GLY A 852 86.15 78.89 117.30
N ALA A 853 87.36 78.45 116.94
CA ALA A 853 88.43 78.14 117.90
C ALA A 853 89.25 79.38 118.30
N ALA A 854 89.43 79.65 119.60
CA ALA A 854 90.42 80.60 120.09
C ALA A 854 91.76 79.91 120.43
N SER A 855 92.84 80.68 120.47
CA SER A 855 94.17 80.14 120.75
C SER A 855 94.23 79.51 122.15
N GLY A 856 94.52 78.20 122.20
CA GLY A 856 94.52 77.40 123.41
C GLY A 856 93.27 76.53 123.61
N ASP A 857 92.24 76.69 122.78
CA ASP A 857 91.04 75.86 122.82
C ASP A 857 91.30 74.46 122.25
N VAL A 858 90.59 73.48 122.80
CA VAL A 858 90.58 72.10 122.31
C VAL A 858 89.15 71.71 121.91
N LEU A 859 89.01 70.97 120.80
CA LEU A 859 87.75 70.35 120.38
C LEU A 859 87.33 69.38 121.47
N THR A 860 86.38 69.81 122.29
CA THR A 860 85.83 69.02 123.38
C THR A 860 84.42 68.60 123.01
N TYR A 861 84.14 67.31 123.14
CA TYR A 861 82.80 66.79 122.96
C TYR A 861 82.02 67.00 124.25
N ASN A 862 81.03 67.89 124.22
CA ASN A 862 80.22 68.26 125.39
C ASN A 862 79.08 67.26 125.67
N GLY A 863 79.14 66.06 125.07
CA GLY A 863 78.11 65.04 125.15
C GLY A 863 76.99 65.16 124.11
N SER A 864 76.98 66.22 123.29
CA SER A 864 75.96 66.41 122.23
C SER A 864 76.56 66.84 120.89
N SER A 865 77.59 67.69 120.92
CA SER A 865 78.34 68.14 119.76
C SER A 865 79.81 68.37 120.14
N VAL A 866 80.70 68.33 119.14
CA VAL A 866 82.11 68.66 119.34
C VAL A 866 82.27 70.16 119.10
N ALA A 867 82.81 70.90 120.07
CA ALA A 867 82.97 72.36 120.01
C ALA A 867 84.26 72.82 120.72
N TRP A 868 84.69 74.05 120.45
CA TRP A 868 85.91 74.66 121.00
C TRP A 868 85.64 75.38 122.35
N ALA A 869 86.48 75.22 123.39
CA ALA A 869 86.32 75.88 124.71
C ALA A 869 87.62 75.93 125.60
N ALA A 870 87.64 76.83 126.62
CA ALA A 870 88.75 77.12 127.58
C ALA A 870 88.52 76.59 129.04
N PRO A 871 89.55 76.41 129.93
CA PRO A 871 89.47 75.62 131.19
C PRO A 871 89.38 76.38 132.56
N SER A 872 88.75 75.85 133.65
CA SER A 872 88.58 76.50 135.01
C SER A 872 88.83 75.58 136.26
N GLY A 873 89.16 76.09 137.48
CA GLY A 873 89.58 75.27 138.66
C GLY A 873 89.59 75.86 140.10
N GLY A 874 90.10 75.04 141.07
CA GLY A 874 90.54 75.40 142.43
C GLY A 874 90.50 74.21 143.42
N GLY A 875 91.66 73.65 143.86
CA GLY A 875 91.75 72.70 144.99
C GLY A 875 90.59 71.71 145.18
N GLY A 876 90.36 70.84 144.19
CA GLY A 876 89.35 69.78 144.19
C GLY A 876 89.33 69.10 142.82
N THR A 877 90.09 68.00 142.69
CA THR A 877 90.39 67.25 141.46
C THR A 877 91.12 68.03 140.35
N SER A 878 92.44 68.16 140.45
CA SER A 878 93.35 68.31 139.30
C SER A 878 94.80 68.24 139.80
N PRO A 879 95.73 67.54 139.12
CA PRO A 879 95.75 67.25 137.69
C PRO A 879 95.83 65.74 137.41
N SER A 880 94.81 65.16 136.77
CA SER A 880 94.98 63.79 136.29
C SER A 880 94.30 63.59 134.95
N TYR A 881 94.93 64.14 133.92
CA TYR A 881 94.88 63.53 132.61
C TYR A 881 96.32 63.31 132.13
N GLY A 882 97.00 62.47 132.89
CA GLY A 882 98.33 61.95 132.60
C GLY A 882 98.27 60.44 132.53
N ARG A 883 97.66 59.93 131.46
CA ARG A 883 98.15 58.78 130.69
C ARG A 883 98.47 57.51 131.49
N LYS A 884 97.57 56.53 131.39
CA LYS A 884 97.91 55.10 131.25
C LYS A 884 96.68 54.37 130.71
N THR A 885 96.46 54.49 129.40
CA THR A 885 95.39 53.80 128.68
C THR A 885 95.69 52.30 128.66
N THR A 886 94.94 51.58 129.51
CA THR A 886 94.29 50.27 129.28
C THR A 886 95.15 49.21 128.58
N ASN A 887 95.68 48.21 129.28
CA ASN A 887 94.95 47.11 129.93
C ASN A 887 94.03 46.37 128.94
N GLU A 888 94.58 45.29 128.36
CA GLU A 888 93.99 44.01 127.88
C GLU A 888 95.18 43.30 127.18
N THR A 889 95.91 42.29 127.67
CA THR A 889 95.58 41.02 128.35
C THR A 889 94.53 40.24 127.53
N ARG A 890 94.75 39.08 126.89
CA ARG A 890 95.81 38.05 126.86
C ARG A 890 95.43 36.99 125.80
N ASN A 891 96.42 36.18 125.40
CA ASN A 891 96.34 34.78 124.93
C ASN A 891 95.72 34.48 123.55
N SER A 892 96.03 33.40 122.82
CA SER A 892 97.13 32.43 122.72
C SER A 892 96.66 31.36 121.70
N THR A 893 97.46 31.07 120.67
CA THR A 893 97.70 29.78 119.95
C THR A 893 96.59 28.75 119.56
N THR A 894 96.63 28.38 118.26
CA THR A 894 96.66 27.02 117.59
C THR A 894 95.41 26.15 117.29
N VAL A 895 95.25 25.86 115.96
CA VAL A 895 95.04 24.58 115.19
C VAL A 895 93.83 23.64 115.46
N ALA A 896 93.02 23.33 114.42
CA ALA A 896 92.82 22.00 113.78
C ALA A 896 91.41 21.74 113.15
N ASP A 897 91.44 21.08 111.98
CA ASP A 897 90.55 20.07 111.38
C ASP A 897 89.10 20.36 110.89
N ASP A 898 88.90 20.01 109.61
CA ASP A 898 87.65 19.96 108.85
C ASP A 898 86.83 18.69 109.17
N ALA A 899 85.49 18.80 109.23
CA ALA A 899 84.58 17.66 109.26
C ALA A 899 83.75 17.59 107.97
N GLU A 900 83.72 16.43 107.30
CA GLU A 900 82.97 16.17 106.06
C GLU A 900 81.72 15.30 106.33
N MET A 901 80.62 15.52 105.60
CA MET A 901 79.43 14.65 105.61
C MET A 901 79.07 14.21 104.18
N PHE A 902 78.71 12.93 104.00
CA PHE A 902 78.49 12.27 102.70
C PHE A 902 77.06 11.76 102.54
N VAL A 903 76.45 11.96 101.36
CA VAL A 903 75.15 11.34 100.97
C VAL A 903 75.30 10.62 99.63
N THR A 904 74.95 9.34 99.57
CA THR A 904 75.02 8.53 98.34
C THR A 904 73.70 8.57 97.58
N LEU A 905 73.72 8.90 96.29
CA LEU A 905 72.55 8.94 95.40
C LEU A 905 72.66 7.86 94.31
N ALA A 906 71.55 7.19 94.00
CA ALA A 906 71.51 6.14 92.99
C ALA A 906 71.41 6.72 91.56
N ALA A 907 72.14 6.12 90.61
CA ALA A 907 72.20 6.51 89.21
C ALA A 907 70.84 6.63 88.52
N GLY A 908 70.70 7.60 87.62
CA GLY A 908 69.57 7.69 86.69
C GLY A 908 68.30 8.31 87.27
N LYS A 909 68.37 8.95 88.45
CA LYS A 909 67.23 9.63 89.07
C LYS A 909 67.54 11.10 89.36
N THR A 910 66.48 11.92 89.29
CA THR A 910 66.49 13.33 89.71
C THR A 910 66.00 13.39 91.15
N TYR A 911 66.77 14.04 92.03
CA TYR A 911 66.42 14.19 93.43
C TYR A 911 66.17 15.66 93.74
N LYS A 912 65.11 15.95 94.50
CA LYS A 912 64.96 17.22 95.19
C LYS A 912 65.61 17.10 96.56
N ILE A 913 66.64 17.92 96.81
CA ILE A 913 67.31 17.99 98.10
C ILE A 913 66.86 19.29 98.77
N THR A 914 66.19 19.15 99.92
CA THR A 914 65.77 20.29 100.74
C THR A 914 66.59 20.27 102.03
N ILE A 915 67.32 21.36 102.28
CA ILE A 915 68.03 21.58 103.55
C ILE A 915 67.33 22.72 104.29
N VAL A 916 66.89 22.46 105.52
CA VAL A 916 66.12 23.41 106.34
C VAL A 916 66.95 23.82 107.55
N PHE A 917 67.08 25.13 107.79
CA PHE A 917 67.72 25.68 108.99
C PHE A 917 66.81 26.75 109.63
N GLN A 918 66.66 26.73 110.97
CA GLN A 918 65.85 27.71 111.71
C GLN A 918 66.72 28.51 112.70
N MET A 919 66.53 29.83 112.75
CA MET A 919 67.20 30.72 113.71
C MET A 919 66.23 31.74 114.34
N ARG A 920 66.27 31.90 115.68
CA ARG A 920 65.51 32.91 116.44
C ARG A 920 66.45 33.71 117.36
N ARG A 921 66.21 35.02 117.51
CA ARG A 921 66.91 35.93 118.44
C ARG A 921 65.92 36.43 119.51
N VAL A 922 66.33 36.49 120.79
CA VAL A 922 65.58 37.13 121.88
C VAL A 922 66.56 38.04 122.64
N ASN A 923 66.14 39.24 123.05
CA ASN A 923 66.96 40.25 123.75
C ASN A 923 66.64 40.28 125.26
N ALA A 924 67.66 40.40 126.12
CA ALA A 924 67.76 41.39 127.22
C ALA A 924 69.02 41.11 128.07
N GLY A 925 69.91 42.10 128.20
CA GLY A 925 70.99 42.09 129.20
C GLY A 925 72.42 41.81 128.72
N SER A 926 72.71 41.16 127.59
CA SER A 926 72.09 39.97 126.97
C SER A 926 73.23 39.01 126.64
N GLY A 927 73.73 38.30 127.65
CA GLY A 927 74.52 37.09 127.42
C GLY A 927 73.58 36.05 126.85
N ASP A 928 73.78 35.68 125.58
CA ASP A 928 72.93 34.71 124.90
C ASP A 928 73.80 33.65 124.23
N HIS A 929 74.09 32.62 125.02
CA HIS A 929 74.34 31.27 124.53
C HIS A 929 72.97 30.65 124.22
N PHE A 930 72.74 30.22 122.98
CA PHE A 930 71.59 29.37 122.67
C PHE A 930 72.03 28.00 122.18
N ARG A 931 71.60 27.01 122.96
CA ARG A 931 71.56 25.58 122.68
C ARG A 931 70.52 25.29 121.60
N TYR A 932 70.78 24.31 120.75
CA TYR A 932 69.75 23.75 119.87
C TYR A 932 69.44 22.30 120.28
N ASN A 933 68.14 22.04 120.40
CA ASN A 933 67.48 20.81 120.84
C ASN A 933 66.30 20.66 119.85
N PHE A 934 66.18 19.58 119.08
CA PHE A 934 65.06 19.45 118.13
C PHE A 934 64.49 18.03 118.03
N SER A 935 63.16 17.99 118.14
CA SER A 935 62.23 16.87 118.22
C SER A 935 61.57 16.54 116.88
N TYR A 936 61.17 15.28 116.71
CA TYR A 936 60.52 14.67 115.54
C TYR A 936 58.99 14.62 115.65
N THR A 937 58.26 14.71 114.52
CA THR A 937 56.90 14.14 114.37
C THR A 937 56.49 13.88 112.90
N GLY A 938 56.25 12.59 112.54
CA GLY A 938 55.35 12.04 111.49
C GLY A 938 55.95 11.81 110.07
N SER A 939 56.04 10.62 109.43
CA SER A 939 55.16 9.43 109.16
C SER A 939 54.23 9.61 107.95
N LEU A 940 54.02 8.71 106.96
CA LEU A 940 54.70 7.57 106.30
C LEU A 940 53.72 7.04 105.22
N SER A 941 54.20 6.53 104.08
CA SER A 941 53.66 5.38 103.30
C SER A 941 54.53 5.22 102.03
N ASN A 942 55.12 4.10 101.65
CA ASN A 942 54.91 2.68 101.99
C ASN A 942 56.25 1.99 102.30
N GLY A 943 56.23 1.15 103.34
CA GLY A 943 57.40 0.66 104.08
C GLY A 943 58.18 -0.51 103.50
N GLY A 944 59.34 -0.74 104.14
CA GLY A 944 60.20 -1.92 103.97
C GLY A 944 61.60 -1.74 104.59
N PHE A 945 61.66 -1.72 105.94
CA PHE A 945 62.77 -1.96 106.89
C PHE A 945 64.26 -1.66 106.58
N ILE A 946 64.78 -0.67 107.34
CA ILE A 946 65.93 -0.69 108.28
C ILE A 946 66.87 -1.92 108.22
N ASN A 947 68.18 -1.70 107.99
CA ASN A 947 69.18 -1.76 109.08
C ASN A 947 70.48 -1.01 108.78
N LEU A 948 70.92 -0.31 109.82
CA LEU A 948 72.08 0.57 109.92
C LEU A 948 73.36 -0.25 110.07
N LEU A 949 74.47 0.22 109.51
CA LEU A 949 75.76 0.20 110.20
C LEU A 949 76.74 1.19 109.59
N ASN A 950 77.13 2.10 110.48
CA ASN A 950 78.13 3.14 110.41
C ASN A 950 79.54 2.50 110.44
N THR A 951 80.50 3.00 109.64
CA THR A 951 81.76 3.63 110.10
C THR A 951 82.86 3.66 109.01
N SER A 952 83.28 4.90 108.72
CA SER A 952 84.66 5.39 108.51
C SER A 952 85.51 4.90 107.31
N ALA A 953 85.36 5.64 106.21
CA ALA A 953 86.34 6.57 105.65
C ALA A 953 87.76 6.09 105.22
N ALA A 954 87.88 6.00 103.90
CA ALA A 954 88.82 6.72 103.01
C ALA A 954 90.32 6.32 102.96
N PRO A 955 90.77 5.84 101.79
CA PRO A 955 92.15 5.89 101.37
C PRO A 955 92.47 7.14 100.51
N LEU A 956 93.75 7.47 100.60
CA LEU A 956 94.65 8.25 99.77
C LEU A 956 94.38 8.32 98.23
N PHE A 957 94.67 9.52 97.70
CA PHE A 957 95.25 9.91 96.40
C PHE A 957 94.51 9.77 95.04
N ASN A 958 94.44 10.95 94.40
CA ASN A 958 94.74 11.31 93.00
C ASN A 958 93.67 11.29 91.88
N ASP A 959 93.57 12.49 91.27
CA ASP A 959 93.37 12.80 89.84
C ASP A 959 91.96 12.60 89.23
N VAL A 960 91.30 13.57 88.58
CA VAL A 960 91.73 14.85 87.98
C VAL A 960 90.63 15.92 88.05
N SER A 961 91.03 17.07 88.61
CA SER A 961 90.57 18.46 88.59
C SER A 961 89.20 18.89 88.01
N PHE A 962 88.43 19.52 88.92
CA PHE A 962 87.67 20.75 88.72
C PHE A 962 88.49 21.96 89.25
N THR A 963 88.32 23.13 88.61
CA THR A 963 88.79 24.46 89.04
C THR A 963 87.63 25.45 88.82
N THR A 964 86.96 25.92 89.88
CA THR A 964 87.02 27.30 90.47
C THR A 964 86.43 28.39 89.55
N ASP A 965 85.43 29.22 89.89
CA ASP A 965 84.84 29.63 91.17
C ASP A 965 83.40 30.17 90.98
N PHE A 966 82.45 29.80 91.84
CA PHE A 966 81.30 30.65 92.19
C PHE A 966 81.05 30.61 93.70
N GLU A 967 81.70 31.52 94.40
CA GLU A 967 81.20 31.99 95.69
C GLU A 967 79.90 32.78 95.46
N THR A 968 78.80 32.32 96.04
CA THR A 968 77.66 33.19 96.37
C THR A 968 77.49 33.18 97.88
N SER A 969 78.18 34.12 98.52
CA SER A 969 77.90 34.54 99.90
C SER A 969 76.54 35.24 99.94
N ILE A 970 75.53 34.61 100.56
CA ILE A 970 74.27 35.23 100.95
C ILE A 970 74.31 35.58 102.44
N GLY A 971 74.12 36.85 102.73
CA GLY A 971 73.80 37.45 104.03
C GLY A 971 73.75 38.96 103.79
N ILE A 972 72.61 39.57 103.45
CA ILE A 972 71.34 39.74 104.19
C ILE A 972 71.58 40.23 105.62
N ALA A 973 71.36 41.54 105.79
CA ALA A 973 71.24 42.21 107.06
C ALA A 973 69.88 41.88 107.72
N ASN A 974 69.91 41.72 109.06
CA ASN A 974 68.76 41.61 109.99
C ASN A 974 67.51 42.42 109.55
N PRO A 975 66.29 41.89 109.75
CA PRO A 975 65.78 41.74 111.13
C PRO A 975 64.95 40.45 111.42
N SER A 976 65.04 39.98 112.66
CA SER A 976 64.06 39.15 113.40
C SER A 976 63.32 38.01 112.66
N TRP A 977 63.78 36.77 112.89
CA TRP A 977 63.18 35.46 112.51
C TRP A 977 63.28 35.15 111.01
N ALA A 978 64.22 34.28 110.63
CA ALA A 978 64.33 33.78 109.26
C ALA A 978 64.48 32.25 109.27
N THR A 979 63.48 31.57 108.70
CA THR A 979 63.60 30.18 108.24
C THR A 979 64.24 30.23 106.86
N GLY A 980 65.44 29.66 106.72
CA GLY A 980 66.12 29.56 105.44
C GLY A 980 65.93 28.17 104.85
N HIS A 981 65.40 28.10 103.63
CA HIS A 981 65.34 26.88 102.83
C HIS A 981 66.38 26.99 101.71
N VAL A 982 67.27 26.01 101.59
CA VAL A 982 68.11 25.84 100.39
C VAL A 982 67.60 24.60 99.68
N GLU A 983 66.99 24.80 98.51
CA GLU A 983 66.52 23.73 97.64
C GLU A 983 67.43 23.64 96.43
N GLY A 984 67.87 22.42 96.12
CA GLY A 984 68.64 22.12 94.91
C GLY A 984 68.06 20.86 94.25
N ILE A 985 67.97 20.90 92.92
CA ILE A 985 67.65 19.71 92.11
C ILE A 985 68.97 19.14 91.60
N VAL A 986 69.22 17.86 91.88
CA VAL A 986 70.39 17.15 91.38
C VAL A 986 69.92 15.97 90.52
N THR A 987 70.30 15.99 89.24
CA THR A 987 70.11 14.85 88.33
C THR A 987 71.41 14.07 88.25
N THR A 988 71.38 12.80 88.62
CA THR A 988 72.57 11.94 88.59
C THR A 988 72.50 10.99 87.40
N THR A 989 73.53 10.98 86.54
CA THR A 989 73.64 10.04 85.41
C THR A 989 74.36 8.75 85.80
N THR A 990 75.12 8.75 86.90
CA THR A 990 75.81 7.60 87.51
C THR A 990 75.73 7.69 89.05
N SER A 991 75.91 6.59 89.78
CA SER A 991 75.83 6.56 91.25
C SER A 991 76.94 7.44 91.84
N GLY A 992 76.59 8.40 92.70
CA GLY A 992 77.53 9.43 93.15
C GLY A 992 77.28 9.90 94.57
N VAL A 993 78.34 10.33 95.25
CA VAL A 993 78.30 10.85 96.63
C VAL A 993 78.38 12.37 96.62
N LEU A 994 77.38 13.05 97.18
CA LEU A 994 77.40 14.49 97.41
C LEU A 994 78.08 14.80 98.75
N ARG A 995 79.08 15.71 98.73
CA ARG A 995 79.77 16.23 99.91
C ARG A 995 79.29 17.63 100.25
N PHE A 996 79.05 17.88 101.53
CA PHE A 996 78.85 19.22 102.07
C PHE A 996 79.97 19.51 103.07
N ARG A 997 80.64 20.67 102.92
CA ARG A 997 81.68 21.16 103.84
C ARG A 997 81.19 22.45 104.49
N TRP A 998 81.47 22.63 105.78
CA TRP A 998 81.28 23.91 106.46
C TRP A 998 82.48 24.24 107.35
N ALA A 999 82.88 25.51 107.39
CA ALA A 999 83.97 25.99 108.22
C ALA A 999 83.45 26.42 109.59
N LYS A 1000 84.05 25.89 110.68
CA LYS A 1000 83.72 26.22 112.06
C LYS A 1000 84.74 27.23 112.60
N GLN A 1001 84.29 28.39 113.08
CA GLN A 1001 85.12 29.35 113.82
C GLN A 1001 84.79 29.24 115.31
N VAL A 1002 85.69 28.68 116.13
CA VAL A 1002 85.56 28.65 117.60
C VAL A 1002 86.92 28.95 118.23
N ASN A 1003 86.93 29.83 119.25
CA ASN A 1003 88.11 30.10 120.08
C ASN A 1003 88.15 29.22 121.35
N THR A 1004 89.32 29.25 121.97
CA THR A 1004 89.88 28.37 123.00
C THR A 1004 89.15 28.34 124.35
N ASN A 1005 88.65 27.16 124.75
CA ASN A 1005 89.05 26.42 125.98
C ASN A 1005 88.20 25.14 126.21
N ASN A 1006 88.90 23.99 126.23
CA ASN A 1006 88.50 22.59 126.41
C ASN A 1006 87.40 22.29 127.45
N ASN A 1007 86.39 21.45 127.11
CA ASN A 1007 86.38 19.97 127.27
C ASN A 1007 85.02 19.38 126.78
N PRO A 1008 84.87 18.03 126.66
CA PRO A 1008 84.24 17.35 125.52
C PRO A 1008 82.72 17.16 125.65
N THR A 1009 82.02 17.00 124.53
CA THR A 1009 80.72 16.31 124.49
C THR A 1009 80.57 15.56 123.17
N GLU A 1010 80.50 14.23 123.28
CA GLU A 1010 80.09 13.32 122.23
C GLU A 1010 78.63 13.56 121.79
N LEU A 1011 78.41 13.32 120.50
CA LEU A 1011 77.17 12.93 119.79
C LEU A 1011 75.81 13.31 120.40
N ALA A 1012 75.08 14.14 119.66
CA ALA A 1012 73.63 14.05 119.58
C ALA A 1012 73.17 14.12 118.10
N ALA A 1013 72.40 13.10 117.71
CA ALA A 1013 71.80 12.92 116.39
C ALA A 1013 70.70 13.96 116.12
N GLY A 1014 70.54 14.41 114.86
CA GLY A 1014 69.41 15.28 114.51
C GLY A 1014 69.41 15.99 113.16
N SER A 1015 70.49 15.97 112.38
CA SER A 1015 70.48 16.51 111.00
C SER A 1015 69.99 15.45 110.03
N TYR A 1016 68.87 15.68 109.33
CA TYR A 1016 68.41 14.80 108.27
C TYR A 1016 68.44 15.54 106.92
N ILE A 1017 68.94 14.84 105.89
CA ILE A 1017 68.79 15.22 104.50
C ILE A 1017 67.69 14.33 103.94
N THR A 1018 66.58 14.91 103.49
CA THR A 1018 65.57 14.20 102.70
C THR A 1018 65.90 14.39 101.22
N ALA A 1019 66.27 13.29 100.56
CA ALA A 1019 66.33 13.20 99.10
C ALA A 1019 65.08 12.48 98.63
N VAL A 1020 64.18 13.18 97.94
CA VAL A 1020 62.98 12.58 97.35
C VAL A 1020 63.23 12.42 95.85
N PRO A 1021 63.12 11.21 95.29
CA PRO A 1021 63.18 11.03 93.85
C PRO A 1021 61.98 11.75 93.22
N LEU A 1022 62.27 12.72 92.36
CA LEU A 1022 61.29 13.30 91.45
C LEU A 1022 61.07 12.23 90.37
N ASN A 1023 59.94 11.53 90.42
CA ASN A 1023 59.50 10.67 89.33
C ASN A 1023 59.18 11.49 88.08
#